data_AF-A0A2H6EK63-F1
#
_entry.id   AF-A0A2H6EK63-F1
#
_cell.length_a   1.000
_cell.length_b   1.000
_cell.length_c   1.000
_cell.angle_alpha   90.00
_cell.angle_beta   90.00
_cell.angle_gamma   90.00
#
_symmetry.space_group_name_H-M   'P 1'
#
loop_
_entity.id
_entity.type
_entity.pdbx_description
1 polymer ?
#
loop_
_entity_poly.entity_id
_entity_poly.type
_entity_poly.pdbx_seq_one_letter_code
_entity_poly.pdbx_strand_id
1 'polypeptide(L)'
;MDSFDIASSGNLEAEAESLRKNNLGYEVVIVDEAHRFRNQDTSAYEALADICRGKIVILLTATPFNNSPADIFSLLKLFIVPGKSGITIEQDLEGRFHSYNYRFRNLSFILKNYNSPNSGKRKKAENLYTKLFGLKLPIDVAVVKENVSQMANDIKSVITPVIIRRNRLDLKNDFEYKKEIQNLSEVKDPEELFYELSKEQSEFYDRIIKDYFSEDGIFSGAIYKPYEYEALTGKAKDAEENRTFIQQRNLYDFMRRLLVKRFESSFGAFDKSIERFLRTHKMVKSFIESSGKYILDRKVIDSIYNDEDGAVDFTLDAIEKALEEFRKNAETKTSPKHTKIYEINKFKFKDKFFKDIDSDISLFENIKNEIEKLNLVNNDPKRKTVLNKVKEVLKKENNPKRKVVLFTEYTDTVNHLKKYFHKELFGRVLFCDGNITKRFAVKLDTNFNAKYEEQKDDYDVLVTSDKLSEGVNLNRAGLIINYDIPWNPTRVIQRVGRINRIGTKVFDELIIYNLFPTEQGADQIKIREIAQQKMFLIHNALGEDSKIFDPDEEPTASGLFKKINSNPEEDEELNIVTIVRNEYNKCNEEHPEVINRIKELPNRTKTAKSFMENNTVVLRKKGMALFSVLARNEKNKIIIDEKTFQELFDFVKCSYEEKRLPLDKRFWKSYEKIKEYKPRYKSGSSEIAIEKKAVNSLKSLLNQRKDELNQTLVSFIDTLLKDIKRYKTLSKFTLRKLVLNEKNVDNKYNELIDNVETLRRKIGNDYLDVILNRIANIDDDIIIAVENKKE
;
A
#
# COMPACT_ATOMS: atom_id res chain seq x y z
N MET A 1 34.44 10.82 11.02
CA MET A 1 33.30 11.65 10.58
C MET A 1 32.50 10.78 9.65
N ASP A 2 31.37 10.31 10.17
CA ASP A 2 30.52 9.29 9.57
C ASP A 2 29.96 9.79 8.23
N SER A 3 30.48 9.26 7.12
CA SER A 3 30.08 9.63 5.76
C SER A 3 28.79 8.90 5.37
N PHE A 4 27.64 9.41 5.83
CA PHE A 4 26.36 9.03 5.26
C PHE A 4 25.99 10.04 4.17
N ASP A 5 25.51 9.53 3.04
CA ASP A 5 24.99 10.35 1.95
C ASP A 5 23.46 10.26 1.92
N ILE A 6 22.81 11.38 1.59
CA ILE A 6 21.35 11.46 1.48
C ILE A 6 20.99 11.73 0.02
N ALA A 7 20.16 10.86 -0.56
CA ALA A 7 19.64 11.02 -1.91
C ALA A 7 18.10 11.07 -1.89
N SER A 8 17.53 11.87 -2.79
CA SER A 8 16.07 11.94 -2.97
C SER A 8 15.58 10.79 -3.85
N SER A 9 14.46 10.17 -3.45
CA SER A 9 13.78 9.12 -4.23
C SER A 9 13.35 9.57 -5.63
N GLY A 10 13.17 10.88 -5.85
CA GLY A 10 12.83 11.44 -7.16
C GLY A 10 13.95 11.33 -8.21
N ASN A 11 15.19 11.04 -7.80
CA ASN A 11 16.34 10.94 -8.70
C ASN A 11 17.02 9.55 -8.64
N LEU A 12 16.27 8.53 -8.25
CA LEU A 12 16.81 7.21 -7.92
C LEU A 12 17.55 6.53 -9.10
N GLU A 13 17.09 6.75 -10.33
CA GLU A 13 17.72 6.17 -11.52
C GLU A 13 19.12 6.74 -11.77
N ALA A 14 19.26 8.06 -11.66
CA ALA A 14 20.55 8.74 -11.80
C ALA A 14 21.48 8.39 -10.63
N GLU A 15 20.93 8.25 -9.42
CA GLU A 15 21.69 7.85 -8.24
C GLU A 15 22.25 6.43 -8.40
N ALA A 16 21.43 5.49 -8.85
CA ALA A 16 21.87 4.13 -9.16
C ALA A 16 22.96 4.11 -10.23
N GLU A 17 22.91 5.03 -11.21
CA GLU A 17 23.94 5.16 -12.24
C GLU A 17 25.24 5.78 -11.70
N SER A 18 25.13 6.82 -10.87
CA SER A 18 26.26 7.47 -10.18
C SER A 18 27.02 6.46 -9.32
N LEU A 19 26.28 5.69 -8.51
CA LEU A 19 26.82 4.64 -7.65
C LEU A 19 27.64 3.60 -8.42
N ARG A 20 27.15 3.20 -9.59
CA ARG A 20 27.86 2.26 -10.48
C ARG A 20 29.11 2.91 -11.09
N LYS A 21 29.00 4.12 -11.63
CA LYS A 21 30.12 4.81 -12.30
C LYS A 21 31.28 5.13 -11.36
N ASN A 22 30.94 5.54 -10.14
CA ASN A 22 31.92 5.98 -9.14
C ASN A 22 32.41 4.83 -8.25
N ASN A 23 31.91 3.61 -8.45
CA ASN A 23 32.21 2.43 -7.63
C ASN A 23 32.06 2.69 -6.12
N LEU A 24 31.04 3.46 -5.74
CA LEU A 24 30.78 3.85 -4.35
C LEU A 24 30.15 2.67 -3.60
N GLY A 25 30.92 2.13 -2.64
CA GLY A 25 30.52 0.98 -1.83
C GLY A 25 29.83 1.39 -0.53
N TYR A 26 28.51 1.58 -0.56
CA TYR A 26 27.74 1.62 0.70
C TYR A 26 27.51 0.20 1.22
N GLU A 27 27.75 -0.02 2.50
CA GLU A 27 27.45 -1.29 3.17
C GLU A 27 25.96 -1.39 3.56
N VAL A 28 25.40 -0.27 4.04
CA VAL A 28 24.04 -0.14 4.54
C VAL A 28 23.24 0.83 3.66
N VAL A 29 22.02 0.45 3.31
CA VAL A 29 21.05 1.28 2.59
C VAL A 29 19.82 1.44 3.46
N ILE A 30 19.48 2.68 3.80
CA ILE A 30 18.24 3.01 4.50
C ILE A 30 17.28 3.63 3.48
N VAL A 31 16.11 3.03 3.33
CA VAL A 31 15.05 3.52 2.45
C VAL A 31 13.93 4.06 3.32
N ASP A 32 13.82 5.38 3.39
CA ASP A 32 12.67 6.03 4.00
C ASP A 32 11.46 6.01 3.06
N GLU A 33 10.27 5.91 3.63
CA GLU A 33 9.01 5.69 2.91
C GLU A 33 9.08 4.56 1.87
N ALA A 34 9.63 3.42 2.28
CA ALA A 34 9.85 2.25 1.43
C ALA A 34 8.56 1.74 0.74
N HIS A 35 7.39 2.08 1.29
CA HIS A 35 6.09 1.80 0.69
C HIS A 35 5.95 2.34 -0.74
N ARG A 36 6.71 3.35 -1.15
CA ARG A 36 6.69 3.85 -2.55
C ARG A 36 7.24 2.83 -3.56
N PHE A 37 7.98 1.82 -3.10
CA PHE A 37 8.66 0.82 -3.94
C PHE A 37 8.03 -0.56 -3.83
N ARG A 38 6.69 -0.63 -3.84
CA ARG A 38 5.92 -1.90 -3.78
C ARG A 38 5.70 -2.56 -5.15
N ASN A 39 5.96 -1.83 -6.24
CA ASN A 39 5.67 -2.28 -7.60
C ASN A 39 6.93 -2.69 -8.39
N GLN A 40 7.15 -4.02 -8.49
CA GLN A 40 8.25 -4.65 -9.23
C GLN A 40 8.28 -4.35 -10.74
N ASP A 41 7.20 -3.79 -11.29
CA ASP A 41 7.05 -3.52 -12.72
C ASP A 41 7.62 -2.18 -13.17
N THR A 42 8.24 -1.43 -12.25
CA THR A 42 8.65 -0.04 -12.46
C THR A 42 10.17 0.09 -12.60
N SER A 43 10.61 1.12 -13.31
CA SER A 43 12.04 1.45 -13.41
C SER A 43 12.60 1.95 -12.08
N ALA A 44 11.80 2.67 -11.28
CA ALA A 44 12.18 3.12 -9.94
C ALA A 44 12.45 1.95 -8.99
N TYR A 45 11.56 0.94 -8.94
CA TYR A 45 11.83 -0.28 -8.16
C TYR A 45 13.11 -0.97 -8.63
N GLU A 46 13.31 -1.09 -9.94
CA GLU A 46 14.49 -1.73 -10.50
C GLU A 46 15.78 -0.99 -10.11
N ALA A 47 15.78 0.34 -10.16
CA ALA A 47 16.90 1.16 -9.72
C ALA A 47 17.19 0.95 -8.22
N LEU A 48 16.14 0.88 -7.38
CA LEU A 48 16.31 0.58 -5.96
C LEU A 48 16.88 -0.82 -5.72
N ALA A 49 16.35 -1.83 -6.42
CA ALA A 49 16.80 -3.21 -6.31
C ALA A 49 18.29 -3.35 -6.68
N ASP A 50 18.77 -2.58 -7.65
CA ASP A 50 20.20 -2.51 -7.97
C ASP A 50 21.01 -1.86 -6.85
N ILE A 51 20.52 -0.75 -6.28
CA ILE A 51 21.20 -0.07 -5.16
C ILE A 51 21.32 -1.01 -3.97
N CYS A 52 20.25 -1.76 -3.64
CA CYS A 52 20.16 -2.69 -2.53
C CYS A 52 20.94 -4.00 -2.74
N ARG A 53 21.29 -4.34 -3.98
CA ARG A 53 21.87 -5.64 -4.32
C ARG A 53 23.17 -5.86 -3.55
N GLY A 54 23.21 -6.93 -2.77
CA GLY A 54 24.39 -7.27 -1.98
C GLY A 54 24.71 -6.22 -0.92
N LYS A 55 23.72 -5.55 -0.33
CA LYS A 55 23.87 -4.62 0.80
C LYS A 55 22.97 -4.99 1.98
N ILE A 56 23.27 -4.43 3.15
CA ILE A 56 22.34 -4.46 4.30
C ILE A 56 21.26 -3.42 4.00
N VAL A 57 19.98 -3.80 4.10
CA VAL A 57 18.87 -2.90 3.75
C VAL A 57 17.96 -2.73 4.95
N ILE A 58 17.64 -1.48 5.27
CA ILE A 58 16.66 -1.10 6.28
C ILE A 58 15.55 -0.34 5.56
N LEU A 59 14.33 -0.87 5.63
CA LEU A 59 13.14 -0.24 5.06
C LEU A 59 12.34 0.42 6.18
N LEU A 60 12.18 1.73 6.12
CA LEU A 60 11.33 2.48 7.04
C LEU A 60 9.98 2.73 6.35
N THR A 61 8.90 2.29 6.99
CA THR A 61 7.55 2.51 6.47
C THR A 61 6.52 2.38 7.59
N ALA A 62 5.51 3.26 7.57
CA ALA A 62 4.33 3.13 8.42
C ALA A 62 3.38 2.00 7.95
N THR A 63 3.44 1.60 6.68
CA THR A 63 2.53 0.63 6.05
C THR A 63 3.21 -0.30 5.04
N PRO A 64 3.83 -1.38 5.52
CA PRO A 64 4.40 -2.39 4.63
C PRO A 64 3.33 -3.15 3.83
N PHE A 65 2.08 -3.21 4.32
CA PHE A 65 0.92 -3.80 3.65
C PHE A 65 -0.08 -2.71 3.25
N ASN A 66 -0.54 -2.71 1.99
CA ASN A 66 -1.51 -1.71 1.49
C ASN A 66 -2.63 -2.36 0.70
N ASN A 67 -2.32 -2.90 -0.48
CA ASN A 67 -3.35 -3.37 -1.41
C ASN A 67 -3.32 -4.89 -1.59
N SER A 68 -2.13 -5.50 -1.56
CA SER A 68 -2.00 -6.93 -1.82
C SER A 68 -0.79 -7.59 -1.14
N PRO A 69 -0.81 -8.92 -0.95
CA PRO A 69 0.38 -9.67 -0.51
C PRO A 69 1.60 -9.47 -1.42
N ALA A 70 1.41 -9.15 -2.71
CA ALA A 70 2.49 -8.89 -3.66
C ALA A 70 3.31 -7.65 -3.27
N ASP A 71 2.68 -6.68 -2.61
CA ASP A 71 3.31 -5.43 -2.21
C ASP A 71 4.41 -5.69 -1.17
N ILE A 72 4.08 -6.48 -0.14
CA ILE A 72 5.03 -6.95 0.86
C ILE A 72 6.15 -7.76 0.18
N PHE A 73 5.77 -8.69 -0.71
CA PHE A 73 6.76 -9.53 -1.38
C PHE A 73 7.79 -8.71 -2.16
N SER A 74 7.36 -7.65 -2.84
CA SER A 74 8.26 -6.72 -3.53
C SER A 74 9.25 -6.07 -2.54
N LEU A 75 8.79 -5.62 -1.38
CA LEU A 75 9.69 -5.03 -0.37
C LEU A 75 10.67 -6.06 0.18
N LEU A 76 10.21 -7.27 0.51
CA LEU A 76 11.07 -8.37 0.99
C LEU A 76 12.15 -8.72 -0.03
N LYS A 77 11.81 -8.70 -1.32
CA LYS A 77 12.72 -9.07 -2.42
C LYS A 77 13.90 -8.09 -2.59
N LEU A 78 13.85 -6.90 -2.00
CA LEU A 78 14.98 -5.97 -1.98
C LEU A 78 16.15 -6.46 -1.12
N PHE A 79 15.90 -7.35 -0.15
CA PHE A 79 16.92 -7.80 0.81
C PHE A 79 16.89 -9.30 1.14
N ILE A 80 15.86 -10.03 0.69
CA ILE A 80 15.72 -11.48 0.84
C ILE A 80 15.78 -12.13 -0.53
N VAL A 81 16.60 -13.18 -0.67
CA VAL A 81 16.62 -14.02 -1.88
C VAL A 81 15.42 -14.97 -1.86
N PRO A 82 14.41 -14.78 -2.74
CA PRO A 82 13.15 -15.51 -2.59
C PRO A 82 13.30 -17.03 -2.70
N GLY A 83 14.17 -17.51 -3.59
CA GLY A 83 14.42 -18.94 -3.79
C GLY A 83 15.42 -19.59 -2.83
N LYS A 84 15.90 -18.86 -1.82
CA LYS A 84 16.71 -19.38 -0.71
C LYS A 84 16.41 -18.63 0.59
N SER A 85 15.12 -18.39 0.83
CA SER A 85 14.67 -17.59 1.97
C SER A 85 14.99 -18.26 3.32
N GLY A 86 15.51 -17.44 4.24
CA GLY A 86 15.71 -17.80 5.65
C GLY A 86 14.50 -17.54 6.54
N ILE A 87 13.48 -16.82 6.04
CA ILE A 87 12.28 -16.43 6.82
C ILE A 87 11.08 -17.34 6.60
N THR A 88 11.29 -18.46 5.90
CA THR A 88 10.28 -19.51 5.63
C THR A 88 10.88 -20.89 5.89
N ILE A 89 10.07 -21.87 6.27
CA ILE A 89 10.52 -23.27 6.45
C ILE A 89 10.94 -23.84 5.09
N GLU A 90 10.11 -23.66 4.08
CA GLU A 90 10.40 -23.86 2.67
C GLU A 90 11.43 -22.84 2.15
N GLN A 91 12.15 -23.21 1.07
CA GLN A 91 13.12 -22.34 0.41
C GLN A 91 12.50 -21.57 -0.77
N ASP A 92 11.17 -21.37 -0.81
CA ASP A 92 10.48 -20.69 -1.92
C ASP A 92 9.47 -19.65 -1.43
N LEU A 93 9.99 -18.49 -1.00
CA LEU A 93 9.20 -17.35 -0.55
C LEU A 93 8.29 -16.82 -1.67
N GLU A 94 8.79 -16.78 -2.90
CA GLU A 94 8.03 -16.32 -4.05
C GLU A 94 6.83 -17.23 -4.31
N GLY A 95 7.00 -18.56 -4.26
CA GLY A 95 5.91 -19.52 -4.40
C GLY A 95 4.83 -19.35 -3.32
N ARG A 96 5.24 -19.08 -2.06
CA ARG A 96 4.32 -18.81 -0.95
C ARG A 96 3.50 -17.54 -1.18
N PHE A 97 4.16 -16.42 -1.51
CA PHE A 97 3.48 -15.14 -1.75
C PHE A 97 2.63 -15.14 -3.02
N HIS A 98 2.99 -15.92 -4.05
CA HIS A 98 2.12 -16.21 -5.19
C HIS A 98 0.83 -16.91 -4.73
N SER A 99 0.93 -17.95 -3.91
CA SER A 99 -0.28 -18.59 -3.35
C SER A 99 -1.15 -17.63 -2.52
N TYR A 100 -0.54 -16.75 -1.71
CA TYR A 100 -1.29 -15.72 -0.97
C TYR A 100 -2.00 -14.74 -1.91
N ASN A 101 -1.31 -14.25 -2.93
CA ASN A 101 -1.91 -13.35 -3.92
C ASN A 101 -3.07 -13.99 -4.67
N TYR A 102 -2.90 -15.23 -5.13
CA TYR A 102 -3.97 -16.00 -5.78
C TYR A 102 -5.19 -16.13 -4.87
N ARG A 103 -4.98 -16.53 -3.60
CA ARG A 103 -6.06 -16.69 -2.62
C ARG A 103 -6.74 -15.35 -2.32
N PHE A 104 -5.96 -14.31 -2.03
CA PHE A 104 -6.45 -12.95 -1.77
C PHE A 104 -7.33 -12.43 -2.91
N ARG A 105 -6.87 -12.51 -4.17
CA ARG A 105 -7.65 -12.03 -5.32
C ARG A 105 -9.00 -12.74 -5.45
N ASN A 106 -9.05 -14.05 -5.20
CA ASN A 106 -10.30 -14.81 -5.28
C ASN A 106 -11.22 -14.50 -4.10
N LEU A 107 -10.71 -14.46 -2.87
CA LEU A 107 -11.48 -14.10 -1.67
C LEU A 107 -12.05 -12.68 -1.78
N SER A 108 -11.23 -11.73 -2.22
CA SER A 108 -11.65 -10.35 -2.47
C SER A 108 -12.72 -10.27 -3.57
N PHE A 109 -12.58 -11.03 -4.66
CA PHE A 109 -13.60 -11.10 -5.70
C PHE A 109 -14.93 -11.65 -5.19
N ILE A 110 -14.89 -12.71 -4.37
CA ILE A 110 -16.10 -13.29 -3.76
C ILE A 110 -16.80 -12.25 -2.89
N LEU A 111 -16.08 -11.66 -1.93
CA LEU A 111 -16.62 -10.66 -1.01
C LEU A 111 -17.14 -9.40 -1.72
N LYS A 112 -16.55 -9.01 -2.87
CA LYS A 112 -17.03 -7.88 -3.67
C LYS A 112 -18.28 -8.19 -4.46
N ASN A 113 -18.48 -9.45 -4.88
CA ASN A 113 -19.47 -9.79 -5.90
C ASN A 113 -20.53 -10.82 -5.46
N TYR A 114 -20.50 -11.29 -4.20
CA TYR A 114 -21.47 -12.28 -3.70
C TYR A 114 -22.93 -11.81 -3.83
N ASN A 115 -23.17 -10.50 -3.66
CA ASN A 115 -24.49 -9.87 -3.83
C ASN A 115 -24.52 -8.85 -4.97
N SER A 116 -23.66 -8.99 -6.00
CA SER A 116 -23.63 -8.03 -7.10
C SER A 116 -24.94 -8.06 -7.90
N PRO A 117 -25.50 -6.91 -8.32
CA PRO A 117 -26.67 -6.86 -9.21
C PRO A 117 -26.37 -7.49 -10.59
N ASN A 118 -25.09 -7.53 -10.98
CA ASN A 118 -24.65 -8.18 -12.22
C ASN A 118 -24.60 -9.71 -12.05
N SER A 119 -25.48 -10.42 -12.75
CA SER A 119 -25.60 -11.89 -12.68
C SER A 119 -24.31 -12.64 -13.06
N GLY A 120 -23.53 -12.11 -14.01
CA GLY A 120 -22.26 -12.70 -14.42
C GLY A 120 -21.18 -12.61 -13.33
N LYS A 121 -21.06 -11.44 -12.67
CA LYS A 121 -20.15 -11.25 -11.53
C LYS A 121 -20.54 -12.15 -10.36
N ARG A 122 -21.84 -12.25 -10.06
CA ARG A 122 -22.38 -13.10 -8.99
C ARG A 122 -22.11 -14.58 -9.21
N LYS A 123 -22.43 -15.11 -10.40
CA LYS A 123 -22.17 -16.51 -10.75
C LYS A 123 -20.68 -16.87 -10.72
N LYS A 124 -19.82 -15.91 -11.09
CA LYS A 124 -18.36 -16.09 -10.97
C LYS A 124 -17.91 -16.17 -9.50
N ALA A 125 -18.49 -15.36 -8.61
CA ALA A 125 -18.23 -15.44 -7.17
C ALA A 125 -18.66 -16.80 -6.60
N GLU A 126 -19.86 -17.28 -6.95
CA GLU A 126 -20.37 -18.61 -6.55
C GLU A 126 -19.43 -19.74 -7.00
N ASN A 127 -19.01 -19.73 -8.26
CA ASN A 127 -18.07 -20.73 -8.80
C ASN A 127 -16.71 -20.70 -8.07
N LEU A 128 -16.20 -19.51 -7.75
CA LEU A 128 -14.94 -19.37 -7.00
C LEU A 128 -15.10 -19.88 -5.56
N TYR A 129 -16.22 -19.60 -4.91
CA TYR A 129 -16.53 -20.08 -3.57
C TYR A 129 -16.58 -21.60 -3.52
N THR A 130 -17.35 -22.24 -4.39
CA THR A 130 -17.42 -23.71 -4.46
C THR A 130 -16.06 -24.32 -4.81
N LYS A 131 -15.27 -23.69 -5.68
CA LYS A 131 -13.92 -24.16 -6.03
C LYS A 131 -12.92 -24.08 -4.86
N LEU A 132 -12.99 -23.02 -4.05
CA LEU A 132 -12.06 -22.80 -2.95
C LEU A 132 -12.43 -23.63 -1.70
N PHE A 133 -13.71 -23.71 -1.37
CA PHE A 133 -14.18 -24.30 -0.11
C PHE A 133 -14.87 -25.65 -0.26
N GLY A 134 -15.35 -26.01 -1.46
CA GLY A 134 -16.16 -27.22 -1.66
C GLY A 134 -17.53 -27.17 -0.97
N LEU A 135 -17.96 -26.00 -0.50
CA LEU A 135 -19.21 -25.78 0.22
C LEU A 135 -20.38 -25.52 -0.74
N LYS A 136 -21.61 -25.82 -0.26
CA LYS A 136 -22.85 -25.55 -0.98
C LYS A 136 -23.21 -24.06 -0.93
N LEU A 137 -23.94 -23.59 -1.94
CA LEU A 137 -24.50 -22.23 -1.97
C LEU A 137 -25.70 -22.10 -1.02
N PRO A 138 -26.05 -20.88 -0.54
CA PRO A 138 -25.46 -19.57 -0.85
C PRO A 138 -24.05 -19.36 -0.26
N ILE A 139 -23.35 -18.33 -0.72
CA ILE A 139 -22.01 -17.98 -0.21
C ILE A 139 -22.14 -17.61 1.27
N ASP A 140 -21.51 -18.39 2.15
CA ASP A 140 -21.33 -18.01 3.55
C ASP A 140 -20.19 -17.00 3.66
N VAL A 141 -20.55 -15.74 3.90
CA VAL A 141 -19.61 -14.62 3.99
C VAL A 141 -18.68 -14.79 5.20
N ALA A 142 -19.15 -15.35 6.33
CA ALA A 142 -18.34 -15.51 7.53
C ALA A 142 -17.14 -16.43 7.28
N VAL A 143 -17.36 -17.55 6.58
CA VAL A 143 -16.28 -18.47 6.18
C VAL A 143 -15.25 -17.77 5.28
N VAL A 144 -15.70 -16.95 4.34
CA VAL A 144 -14.79 -16.22 3.44
C VAL A 144 -13.95 -15.22 4.23
N LYS A 145 -14.56 -14.51 5.19
CA LYS A 145 -13.90 -13.53 6.07
C LYS A 145 -12.86 -14.19 6.98
N GLU A 146 -13.21 -15.26 7.66
CA GLU A 146 -12.29 -16.05 8.49
C GLU A 146 -11.04 -16.48 7.70
N ASN A 147 -11.21 -16.87 6.44
CA ASN A 147 -10.11 -17.26 5.57
C ASN A 147 -9.22 -16.07 5.13
N VAL A 148 -9.77 -14.86 5.05
CA VAL A 148 -8.98 -13.64 4.86
C VAL A 148 -8.17 -13.35 6.12
N SER A 149 -8.78 -13.42 7.31
CA SER A 149 -8.11 -13.23 8.61
C SER A 149 -6.97 -14.22 8.79
N GLN A 150 -7.22 -15.50 8.52
CA GLN A 150 -6.19 -16.55 8.60
C GLN A 150 -5.02 -16.25 7.66
N MET A 151 -5.29 -15.87 6.41
CA MET A 151 -4.23 -15.54 5.46
C MET A 151 -3.45 -14.28 5.87
N ALA A 152 -4.09 -13.28 6.48
CA ALA A 152 -3.41 -12.11 7.03
C ALA A 152 -2.46 -12.50 8.16
N ASN A 153 -2.88 -13.39 9.06
CA ASN A 153 -2.05 -13.95 10.13
C ASN A 153 -0.88 -14.78 9.59
N ASP A 154 -1.11 -15.55 8.53
CA ASP A 154 -0.06 -16.32 7.85
C ASP A 154 1.01 -15.38 7.25
N ILE A 155 0.59 -14.25 6.65
CA ILE A 155 1.51 -13.23 6.12
C ILE A 155 2.27 -12.56 7.26
N LYS A 156 1.57 -12.12 8.33
CA LYS A 156 2.17 -11.51 9.53
C LYS A 156 3.25 -12.41 10.11
N SER A 157 3.01 -13.71 10.18
CA SER A 157 3.96 -14.70 10.70
C SER A 157 5.24 -14.79 9.87
N VAL A 158 5.14 -14.73 8.54
CA VAL A 158 6.30 -14.78 7.64
C VAL A 158 7.18 -13.52 7.75
N ILE A 159 6.56 -12.35 7.94
CA ILE A 159 7.29 -11.08 7.98
C ILE A 159 7.79 -10.70 9.38
N THR A 160 7.20 -11.26 10.44
CA THR A 160 7.57 -10.96 11.83
C THR A 160 9.08 -11.01 12.10
N PRO A 161 9.86 -12.00 11.61
CA PRO A 161 11.30 -12.08 11.86
C PRO A 161 12.13 -10.92 11.30
N VAL A 162 11.60 -10.20 10.31
CA VAL A 162 12.29 -9.10 9.61
C VAL A 162 11.61 -7.75 9.86
N ILE A 163 10.57 -7.72 10.68
CA ILE A 163 9.86 -6.49 11.05
C ILE A 163 10.23 -6.12 12.48
N ILE A 164 10.67 -4.87 12.62
CA ILE A 164 10.75 -4.21 13.92
C ILE A 164 9.58 -3.24 13.99
N ARG A 165 8.53 -3.63 14.74
CA ARG A 165 7.37 -2.79 15.03
C ARG A 165 7.37 -2.45 16.52
N ARG A 166 7.20 -1.17 16.84
CA ARG A 166 6.97 -0.68 18.21
C ARG A 166 5.84 0.31 18.15
N ASN A 167 4.67 -0.09 18.65
CA ASN A 167 3.51 0.77 18.73
C ASN A 167 3.43 1.41 20.13
N ARG A 168 2.41 2.25 20.39
CA ARG A 168 2.35 2.95 21.68
C ARG A 168 1.99 2.02 22.82
N LEU A 169 1.18 1.02 22.55
CA LEU A 169 0.83 -0.01 23.53
C LEU A 169 2.08 -0.78 23.96
N ASP A 170 2.98 -1.12 23.04
CA ASP A 170 4.28 -1.72 23.31
C ASP A 170 5.11 -0.82 24.21
N LEU A 171 5.24 0.46 23.84
CA LEU A 171 6.05 1.43 24.59
C LEU A 171 5.54 1.65 26.03
N LYS A 172 4.21 1.62 26.25
CA LYS A 172 3.59 1.79 27.57
C LYS A 172 3.69 0.55 28.45
N ASN A 173 3.66 -0.65 27.86
CA ASN A 173 3.60 -1.91 28.60
C ASN A 173 4.95 -2.63 28.70
N ASP A 174 5.90 -2.34 27.83
CA ASP A 174 7.21 -2.98 27.83
C ASP A 174 8.00 -2.61 29.10
N PHE A 175 8.58 -3.63 29.73
CA PHE A 175 9.30 -3.52 30.99
C PHE A 175 10.45 -2.50 30.97
N GLU A 176 11.13 -2.37 29.83
CA GLU A 176 12.24 -1.41 29.66
C GLU A 176 11.70 -0.05 29.23
N TYR A 177 10.90 0.01 28.15
CA TYR A 177 10.48 1.29 27.57
C TYR A 177 9.52 2.08 28.46
N LYS A 178 8.69 1.43 29.27
CA LYS A 178 7.79 2.11 30.21
C LYS A 178 8.54 3.02 31.19
N LYS A 179 9.79 2.70 31.51
CA LYS A 179 10.65 3.50 32.40
C LYS A 179 11.15 4.78 31.72
N GLU A 180 11.42 4.70 30.42
CA GLU A 180 11.93 5.82 29.60
C GLU A 180 10.81 6.77 29.14
N ILE A 181 9.59 6.26 28.98
CA ILE A 181 8.48 6.95 28.33
C ILE A 181 7.46 7.38 29.38
N GLN A 182 7.74 8.50 30.05
CA GLN A 182 6.88 9.01 31.13
C GLN A 182 5.89 10.09 30.68
N ASN A 183 6.06 10.67 29.48
CA ASN A 183 5.34 11.87 29.04
C ASN A 183 4.74 11.74 27.64
N LEU A 184 3.84 10.78 27.42
CA LEU A 184 3.02 10.74 26.20
C LEU A 184 1.72 11.54 26.39
N SER A 185 1.29 12.19 25.32
CA SER A 185 -0.06 12.74 25.22
C SER A 185 -1.07 11.62 24.93
N GLU A 186 -2.27 11.75 25.48
CA GLU A 186 -3.43 10.92 25.18
C GLU A 186 -4.13 11.47 23.94
N VAL A 187 -4.38 10.61 22.97
CA VAL A 187 -5.22 10.95 21.80
C VAL A 187 -6.66 10.63 22.17
N LYS A 188 -7.54 11.64 22.16
CA LYS A 188 -8.97 11.42 22.35
C LYS A 188 -9.60 10.86 21.08
N ASP A 189 -10.76 10.21 21.24
CA ASP A 189 -11.59 9.83 20.11
C ASP A 189 -11.90 11.06 19.23
N PRO A 190 -11.89 10.90 17.89
CA PRO A 190 -12.28 11.98 17.00
C PRO A 190 -13.70 12.50 17.27
N GLU A 191 -13.82 13.82 17.38
CA GLU A 191 -15.10 14.49 17.51
C GLU A 191 -15.73 14.77 16.13
N GLU A 192 -17.02 14.48 16.02
CA GLU A 192 -17.82 14.67 14.80
C GLU A 192 -18.17 16.16 14.59
N LEU A 193 -17.80 16.71 13.43
CA LEU A 193 -18.24 18.04 12.98
C LEU A 193 -19.14 17.93 11.75
N PHE A 194 -20.38 18.37 11.89
CA PHE A 194 -21.35 18.36 10.81
C PHE A 194 -21.40 19.72 10.10
N TYR A 195 -21.39 19.69 8.76
CA TYR A 195 -21.69 20.87 7.94
C TYR A 195 -23.00 20.67 7.18
N GLU A 196 -23.87 21.68 7.25
CA GLU A 196 -25.23 21.57 6.73
C GLU A 196 -25.31 22.09 5.28
N LEU A 197 -25.67 21.19 4.38
CA LEU A 197 -25.96 21.50 2.97
C LEU A 197 -27.40 21.99 2.85
N SER A 198 -27.64 23.01 2.01
CA SER A 198 -29.00 23.34 1.59
C SER A 198 -29.62 22.17 0.83
N LYS A 199 -30.95 22.17 0.65
CA LYS A 199 -31.63 21.10 -0.08
C LYS A 199 -31.09 20.96 -1.52
N GLU A 200 -30.90 22.08 -2.22
CA GLU A 200 -30.35 22.09 -3.58
C GLU A 200 -28.89 21.59 -3.61
N GLN A 201 -28.10 21.91 -2.58
CA GLN A 201 -26.73 21.41 -2.43
C GLN A 201 -26.73 19.90 -2.14
N SER A 202 -27.64 19.41 -1.30
CA SER A 202 -27.78 17.98 -0.98
C SER A 202 -28.18 17.17 -2.21
N GLU A 203 -29.11 17.68 -3.02
CA GLU A 203 -29.51 17.05 -4.29
C GLU A 203 -28.38 17.03 -5.32
N PHE A 204 -27.63 18.14 -5.44
CA PHE A 204 -26.42 18.19 -6.28
C PHE A 204 -25.38 17.17 -5.82
N TYR A 205 -25.15 17.07 -4.51
CA TYR A 205 -24.23 16.13 -3.88
C TYR A 205 -24.57 14.68 -4.23
N ASP A 206 -25.85 14.32 -4.14
CA ASP A 206 -26.33 12.98 -4.44
C ASP A 206 -26.18 12.62 -5.93
N ARG A 207 -26.50 13.56 -6.86
CA ARG A 207 -26.33 13.33 -8.31
C ARG A 207 -24.87 13.07 -8.70
N ILE A 208 -23.94 13.84 -8.14
CA ILE A 208 -22.50 13.71 -8.43
C ILE A 208 -21.99 12.30 -8.07
N ILE A 209 -22.43 11.77 -6.93
CA ILE A 209 -21.95 10.49 -6.40
C ILE A 209 -22.69 9.29 -7.02
N LYS A 210 -24.01 9.38 -7.19
CA LYS A 210 -24.85 8.25 -7.65
C LYS A 210 -24.94 8.16 -9.16
N ASP A 211 -25.11 9.29 -9.84
CA ASP A 211 -25.49 9.30 -11.26
C ASP A 211 -24.29 9.56 -12.17
N TYR A 212 -23.42 10.50 -11.80
CA TYR A 212 -22.36 10.97 -12.70
C TYR A 212 -21.10 10.10 -12.61
N PHE A 213 -20.55 9.92 -11.40
CA PHE A 213 -19.25 9.29 -11.18
C PHE A 213 -19.31 7.95 -10.43
N SER A 214 -20.46 7.27 -10.38
CA SER A 214 -20.57 5.90 -9.86
C SER A 214 -20.00 4.86 -10.84
N GLU A 215 -19.83 3.59 -10.43
CA GLU A 215 -19.25 2.53 -11.28
C GLU A 215 -20.00 2.35 -12.62
N ASP A 216 -21.32 2.57 -12.60
CA ASP A 216 -22.21 2.49 -13.76
C ASP A 216 -22.77 3.88 -14.15
N GLY A 217 -22.05 4.95 -13.77
CA GLY A 217 -22.47 6.34 -13.98
C GLY A 217 -22.36 6.83 -15.42
N ILE A 218 -22.80 8.07 -15.65
CA ILE A 218 -22.85 8.70 -16.98
C ILE A 218 -21.44 8.98 -17.55
N PHE A 219 -20.45 9.23 -16.68
CA PHE A 219 -19.10 9.55 -17.12
C PHE A 219 -18.44 8.37 -17.85
N SER A 220 -18.25 8.50 -19.15
CA SER A 220 -17.70 7.45 -20.00
C SER A 220 -16.18 7.37 -19.90
N GLY A 221 -15.51 8.52 -19.73
CA GLY A 221 -14.06 8.66 -19.69
C GLY A 221 -13.37 8.08 -20.92
N ALA A 222 -13.94 8.34 -22.10
CA ALA A 222 -13.54 7.72 -23.36
C ALA A 222 -12.03 7.90 -23.65
N ILE A 223 -11.49 9.09 -23.39
CA ILE A 223 -10.08 9.41 -23.63
C ILE A 223 -9.12 8.54 -22.82
N TYR A 224 -9.53 8.01 -21.67
CA TYR A 224 -8.69 7.17 -20.82
C TYR A 224 -8.69 5.69 -21.22
N LYS A 225 -9.65 5.27 -22.07
CA LYS A 225 -9.83 3.88 -22.52
C LYS A 225 -9.97 3.70 -24.04
N PRO A 226 -9.10 4.31 -24.87
CA PRO A 226 -9.19 4.23 -26.33
C PRO A 226 -9.15 2.81 -26.89
N TYR A 227 -8.50 1.86 -26.22
CA TYR A 227 -8.39 0.47 -26.68
C TYR A 227 -9.77 -0.22 -26.76
N GLU A 228 -10.73 0.14 -25.90
CA GLU A 228 -12.11 -0.39 -25.95
C GLU A 228 -12.85 0.01 -27.24
N TYR A 229 -12.43 1.11 -27.89
CA TYR A 229 -13.01 1.60 -29.14
C TYR A 229 -12.24 1.11 -30.37
N GLU A 230 -10.95 0.81 -30.22
CA GLU A 230 -10.09 0.21 -31.23
C GLU A 230 -10.49 -1.26 -31.51
N ALA A 231 -10.69 -2.06 -30.44
CA ALA A 231 -10.98 -3.48 -30.54
C ALA A 231 -12.21 -3.89 -29.72
N LEU A 232 -13.11 -4.68 -30.31
CA LEU A 232 -14.34 -5.17 -29.69
C LEU A 232 -14.04 -5.98 -28.42
N THR A 233 -14.87 -5.75 -27.41
CA THR A 233 -14.82 -6.21 -26.02
C THR A 233 -14.38 -7.66 -25.78
N GLY A 234 -13.44 -7.85 -24.85
CA GLY A 234 -13.34 -9.04 -24.00
C GLY A 234 -12.39 -10.17 -24.41
N LYS A 235 -11.77 -10.14 -25.60
CA LYS A 235 -10.71 -11.10 -25.97
C LYS A 235 -9.51 -10.36 -26.55
N ALA A 236 -8.63 -9.93 -25.65
CA ALA A 236 -7.26 -9.63 -26.04
C ALA A 236 -6.67 -10.84 -26.80
N LYS A 237 -6.12 -10.59 -27.99
CA LYS A 237 -5.55 -11.67 -28.81
C LYS A 237 -4.27 -12.24 -28.20
N ASP A 238 -3.57 -11.41 -27.43
CA ASP A 238 -2.34 -11.75 -26.73
C ASP A 238 -2.26 -11.12 -25.33
N ALA A 239 -1.19 -11.43 -24.61
CA ALA A 239 -0.99 -10.96 -23.24
C ALA A 239 -0.72 -9.44 -23.13
N GLU A 240 -0.22 -8.80 -24.19
CA GLU A 240 0.14 -7.38 -24.20
C GLU A 240 -1.08 -6.49 -24.43
N GLU A 241 -1.96 -6.91 -25.35
CA GLU A 241 -3.28 -6.33 -25.55
C GLU A 241 -4.13 -6.39 -24.27
N ASN A 242 -4.14 -7.53 -23.57
CA ASN A 242 -4.89 -7.69 -22.32
C ASN A 242 -4.39 -6.74 -21.23
N ARG A 243 -3.06 -6.58 -21.14
CA ARG A 243 -2.45 -5.64 -20.21
C ARG A 243 -2.86 -4.21 -20.52
N THR A 244 -2.82 -3.81 -21.79
CA THR A 244 -3.21 -2.46 -22.21
C THR A 244 -4.66 -2.17 -21.85
N PHE A 245 -5.56 -3.12 -22.11
CA PHE A 245 -6.97 -3.03 -21.72
C PHE A 245 -7.15 -2.83 -20.21
N ILE A 246 -6.52 -3.68 -19.39
CA ILE A 246 -6.59 -3.56 -17.92
C ILE A 246 -6.00 -2.23 -17.45
N GLN A 247 -4.85 -1.83 -18.02
CA GLN A 247 -4.16 -0.60 -17.64
C GLN A 247 -5.04 0.64 -17.85
N GLN A 248 -5.71 0.72 -19.00
CA GLN A 248 -6.62 1.81 -19.34
C GLN A 248 -7.90 1.83 -18.52
N ARG A 249 -8.48 0.65 -18.24
CA ARG A 249 -9.68 0.56 -17.43
C ARG A 249 -9.45 1.04 -16.00
N ASN A 250 -8.33 0.62 -15.42
CA ASN A 250 -7.89 1.12 -14.11
C ASN A 250 -7.57 2.62 -14.13
N LEU A 251 -7.02 3.16 -15.22
CA LEU A 251 -6.82 4.61 -15.38
C LEU A 251 -8.16 5.36 -15.38
N TYR A 252 -9.15 4.86 -16.14
CA TYR A 252 -10.51 5.38 -16.12
C TYR A 252 -11.10 5.35 -14.70
N ASP A 253 -11.01 4.21 -14.02
CA ASP A 253 -11.51 4.06 -12.64
C ASP A 253 -10.78 5.00 -11.68
N PHE A 254 -9.48 5.23 -11.86
CA PHE A 254 -8.73 6.21 -11.09
C PHE A 254 -9.24 7.64 -11.33
N MET A 255 -9.43 8.06 -12.58
CA MET A 255 -9.90 9.41 -12.93
C MET A 255 -11.31 9.69 -12.37
N ARG A 256 -12.19 8.70 -12.46
CA ARG A 256 -13.54 8.76 -11.88
C ARG A 256 -13.49 8.93 -10.35
N ARG A 257 -12.71 8.09 -9.66
CA ARG A 257 -12.51 8.17 -8.21
C ARG A 257 -11.93 9.51 -7.79
N LEU A 258 -10.97 10.03 -8.56
CA LEU A 258 -10.32 11.30 -8.27
C LEU A 258 -11.31 12.47 -8.25
N LEU A 259 -12.26 12.52 -9.19
CA LEU A 259 -13.29 13.57 -9.22
C LEU A 259 -14.18 13.52 -7.98
N VAL A 260 -14.55 12.31 -7.52
CA VAL A 260 -15.32 12.11 -6.29
C VAL A 260 -14.52 12.52 -5.05
N LYS A 261 -13.24 12.13 -4.95
CA LYS A 261 -12.39 12.52 -3.81
C LYS A 261 -12.21 14.04 -3.74
N ARG A 262 -11.99 14.70 -4.88
CA ARG A 262 -11.86 16.15 -4.96
C ARG A 262 -13.17 16.89 -4.68
N PHE A 263 -14.31 16.29 -5.04
CA PHE A 263 -15.63 16.77 -4.68
C PHE A 263 -15.87 16.74 -3.17
N GLU A 264 -15.56 15.62 -2.52
CA GLU A 264 -15.66 15.50 -1.06
C GLU A 264 -14.73 16.50 -0.37
N SER A 265 -13.50 16.67 -0.88
CA SER A 265 -12.54 17.58 -0.28
C SER A 265 -13.07 19.01 -0.19
N SER A 266 -13.32 19.70 -1.31
CA SER A 266 -13.96 21.01 -1.31
C SER A 266 -14.61 21.37 -2.65
N PHE A 267 -15.65 22.20 -2.62
CA PHE A 267 -16.24 22.73 -3.86
C PHE A 267 -15.23 23.52 -4.71
N GLY A 268 -14.26 24.19 -4.10
CA GLY A 268 -13.20 24.89 -4.83
C GLY A 268 -12.23 23.94 -5.55
N ALA A 269 -11.81 22.85 -4.90
CA ALA A 269 -10.98 21.83 -5.54
C ALA A 269 -11.74 21.10 -6.66
N PHE A 270 -13.02 20.84 -6.46
CA PHE A 270 -13.88 20.23 -7.47
C PHE A 270 -14.05 21.12 -8.70
N ASP A 271 -14.40 22.39 -8.53
CA ASP A 271 -14.54 23.36 -9.62
C ASP A 271 -13.27 23.44 -10.48
N LYS A 272 -12.11 23.57 -9.84
CA LYS A 272 -10.81 23.56 -10.54
C LYS A 272 -10.56 22.28 -11.32
N SER A 273 -11.07 21.15 -10.83
CA SER A 273 -10.90 19.85 -11.49
C SER A 273 -11.79 19.73 -12.71
N ILE A 274 -13.06 20.12 -12.58
CA ILE A 274 -13.99 20.15 -13.71
C ILE A 274 -13.48 21.08 -14.80
N GLU A 275 -12.93 22.25 -14.43
CA GLU A 275 -12.28 23.17 -15.38
C GLU A 275 -11.10 22.51 -16.12
N ARG A 276 -10.19 21.85 -15.39
CA ARG A 276 -9.04 21.16 -15.98
C ARG A 276 -9.48 20.00 -16.88
N PHE A 277 -10.39 19.15 -16.42
CA PHE A 277 -10.91 18.01 -17.19
C PHE A 277 -11.61 18.48 -18.47
N LEU A 278 -12.47 19.51 -18.39
CA LEU A 278 -13.13 20.09 -19.54
C LEU A 278 -12.13 20.63 -20.57
N ARG A 279 -11.09 21.35 -20.10
CA ARG A 279 -10.00 21.85 -20.94
C ARG A 279 -9.28 20.71 -21.64
N THR A 280 -8.90 19.66 -20.91
CA THR A 280 -8.22 18.48 -21.46
C THR A 280 -9.08 17.78 -22.51
N HIS A 281 -10.36 17.54 -22.25
CA HIS A 281 -11.25 16.86 -23.21
C HIS A 281 -11.44 17.68 -24.49
N LYS A 282 -11.63 19.01 -24.37
CA LYS A 282 -11.71 19.91 -25.53
C LYS A 282 -10.41 19.94 -26.34
N MET A 283 -9.27 19.99 -25.66
CA MET A 283 -7.94 19.96 -26.30
C MET A 283 -7.72 18.64 -27.05
N VAL A 284 -8.04 17.51 -26.40
CA VAL A 284 -7.92 16.17 -26.99
C VAL A 284 -8.84 16.04 -28.21
N LYS A 285 -10.09 16.49 -28.12
CA LYS A 285 -11.03 16.48 -29.25
C LYS A 285 -10.48 17.28 -30.43
N SER A 286 -10.07 18.53 -30.20
CA SER A 286 -9.49 19.39 -31.25
C SER A 286 -8.23 18.78 -31.87
N PHE A 287 -7.39 18.13 -31.06
CA PHE A 287 -6.21 17.42 -31.54
C PHE A 287 -6.57 16.21 -32.42
N ILE A 288 -7.57 15.43 -32.03
CA ILE A 288 -8.05 14.29 -32.81
C ILE A 288 -8.63 14.76 -34.15
N GLU A 289 -9.42 15.83 -34.14
CA GLU A 289 -10.05 16.38 -35.35
C GLU A 289 -9.02 16.92 -36.34
N SER A 290 -7.94 17.54 -35.84
CA SER A 290 -6.87 18.10 -36.69
C SER A 290 -5.86 17.06 -37.18
N SER A 291 -5.53 16.05 -36.36
CA SER A 291 -4.45 15.09 -36.66
C SER A 291 -4.93 13.71 -37.12
N GLY A 292 -6.19 13.35 -36.85
CA GLY A 292 -6.72 11.99 -36.99
C GLY A 292 -6.13 10.97 -36.02
N LYS A 293 -5.35 11.43 -35.03
CA LYS A 293 -4.61 10.59 -34.08
C LYS A 293 -4.94 10.96 -32.63
N TYR A 294 -4.85 9.97 -31.74
CA TYR A 294 -4.91 10.16 -30.30
C TYR A 294 -3.65 9.61 -29.64
N ILE A 295 -3.23 10.24 -28.55
CA ILE A 295 -1.96 9.95 -27.89
C ILE A 295 -2.22 9.65 -26.43
N LEU A 296 -1.70 8.52 -25.99
CA LEU A 296 -1.67 8.15 -24.58
C LEU A 296 -0.23 7.81 -24.18
N ASP A 297 0.33 8.60 -23.26
CA ASP A 297 1.67 8.37 -22.72
C ASP A 297 1.65 7.27 -21.66
N ARG A 298 2.47 6.23 -21.88
CA ARG A 298 2.60 5.11 -20.96
C ARG A 298 3.28 5.52 -19.65
N LYS A 299 4.17 6.51 -19.65
CA LYS A 299 4.80 7.03 -18.43
C LYS A 299 3.79 7.63 -17.48
N VAL A 300 2.79 8.36 -18.01
CA VAL A 300 1.70 8.93 -17.23
C VAL A 300 0.86 7.81 -16.59
N ILE A 301 0.57 6.75 -17.35
CA ILE A 301 -0.13 5.59 -16.81
C ILE A 301 0.70 4.97 -15.68
N ASP A 302 1.97 4.67 -15.94
CA ASP A 302 2.83 3.96 -14.98
C ASP A 302 3.13 4.81 -13.73
N SER A 303 3.21 6.16 -13.83
CA SER A 303 3.36 7.03 -12.66
C SER A 303 2.10 7.05 -11.79
N ILE A 304 0.91 7.05 -12.41
CA ILE A 304 -0.39 7.00 -11.71
C ILE A 304 -0.52 5.72 -10.86
N TYR A 305 0.00 4.59 -11.36
CA TYR A 305 0.00 3.34 -10.59
C TYR A 305 0.91 3.34 -9.36
N ASN A 306 1.94 4.18 -9.33
CA ASN A 306 2.93 4.19 -8.25
C ASN A 306 2.65 5.25 -7.20
N ASP A 307 2.04 6.36 -7.62
CA ASP A 307 1.66 7.49 -6.76
C ASP A 307 0.16 7.50 -6.47
N GLU A 308 -0.42 6.35 -6.07
CA GLU A 308 -1.81 6.28 -5.58
C GLU A 308 -2.09 7.32 -4.48
N ASP A 309 -1.04 7.85 -3.85
CA ASP A 309 -1.14 8.66 -2.65
C ASP A 309 -0.70 10.15 -2.74
N GLY A 310 -0.35 10.73 -3.91
CA GLY A 310 0.07 12.15 -3.91
C GLY A 310 0.22 12.93 -5.21
N ALA A 311 0.00 12.32 -6.39
CA ALA A 311 0.39 12.94 -7.67
C ALA A 311 -0.71 13.74 -8.39
N VAL A 312 -1.59 14.40 -7.66
CA VAL A 312 -2.80 14.96 -8.28
C VAL A 312 -2.51 16.20 -9.13
N ASP A 313 -1.53 17.03 -8.75
CA ASP A 313 -1.09 18.15 -9.61
C ASP A 313 -0.17 17.68 -10.75
N PHE A 314 0.47 16.51 -10.62
CA PHE A 314 1.44 16.04 -11.62
C PHE A 314 0.78 15.41 -12.86
N THR A 315 -0.42 14.85 -12.71
CA THR A 315 -1.09 14.04 -13.76
C THR A 315 -1.72 14.88 -14.88
N LEU A 316 -2.42 15.96 -14.54
CA LEU A 316 -3.02 16.87 -15.52
C LEU A 316 -1.94 17.65 -16.27
N ASP A 317 -0.94 18.17 -15.56
CA ASP A 317 0.21 18.84 -16.15
C ASP A 317 1.04 17.88 -17.02
N ALA A 318 1.17 16.61 -16.65
CA ALA A 318 1.88 15.63 -17.47
C ALA A 318 1.13 15.27 -18.76
N ILE A 319 -0.21 15.17 -18.71
CA ILE A 319 -1.03 14.97 -19.92
C ILE A 319 -0.94 16.20 -20.84
N GLU A 320 -1.03 17.41 -20.29
CA GLU A 320 -0.85 18.64 -21.05
C GLU A 320 0.55 18.75 -21.65
N LYS A 321 1.59 18.47 -20.86
CA LYS A 321 2.97 18.41 -21.36
C LYS A 321 3.16 17.36 -22.43
N ALA A 322 2.57 16.16 -22.30
CA ALA A 322 2.68 15.12 -23.32
C ALA A 322 2.02 15.54 -24.64
N LEU A 323 0.89 16.25 -24.57
CA LEU A 323 0.23 16.82 -25.76
C LEU A 323 1.03 17.97 -26.37
N GLU A 324 1.63 18.84 -25.56
CA GLU A 324 2.51 19.92 -26.00
C GLU A 324 3.82 19.41 -26.61
N GLU A 325 4.48 18.46 -25.95
CA GLU A 325 5.69 17.79 -26.46
C GLU A 325 5.40 17.09 -27.78
N PHE A 326 4.24 16.42 -27.91
CA PHE A 326 3.87 15.83 -29.19
C PHE A 326 3.69 16.88 -30.29
N ARG A 327 3.03 18.01 -29.99
CA ARG A 327 2.90 19.13 -30.95
C ARG A 327 4.28 19.61 -31.42
N LYS A 328 5.22 19.82 -30.49
CA LYS A 328 6.62 20.20 -30.80
C LYS A 328 7.38 19.11 -31.58
N ASN A 329 7.15 17.85 -31.25
CA ASN A 329 7.86 16.72 -31.86
C ASN A 329 7.29 16.33 -33.24
N ALA A 330 6.02 16.64 -33.52
CA ALA A 330 5.42 16.53 -34.83
C ALA A 330 6.10 17.46 -35.86
N GLU A 331 6.63 18.60 -35.42
CA GLU A 331 7.42 19.53 -36.24
C GLU A 331 8.83 18.99 -36.52
N THR A 332 9.39 18.18 -35.63
CA THR A 332 10.79 17.68 -35.70
C THR A 332 10.93 16.20 -36.11
N LYS A 333 9.83 15.51 -36.45
CA LYS A 333 9.78 14.09 -36.87
C LYS A 333 10.44 13.09 -35.90
N THR A 334 10.53 13.42 -34.62
CA THR A 334 11.01 12.46 -33.59
C THR A 334 9.82 11.90 -32.82
N SER A 335 9.73 10.57 -32.69
CA SER A 335 8.69 9.94 -31.85
C SER A 335 9.19 9.74 -30.42
N PRO A 336 8.44 10.14 -29.38
CA PRO A 336 8.83 9.89 -28.00
C PRO A 336 8.85 8.39 -27.67
N LYS A 337 9.88 7.92 -26.94
CA LYS A 337 10.17 6.49 -26.72
C LYS A 337 9.14 5.71 -25.87
N HIS A 338 8.06 6.31 -25.37
CA HIS A 338 7.10 5.66 -24.45
C HIS A 338 5.62 5.99 -24.71
N THR A 339 5.30 6.48 -25.90
CA THR A 339 3.99 7.02 -26.22
C THR A 339 3.24 6.10 -27.18
N LYS A 340 2.01 5.66 -26.82
CA LYS A 340 1.18 4.90 -27.74
C LYS A 340 0.31 5.85 -28.56
N ILE A 341 0.44 5.76 -29.88
CA ILE A 341 -0.33 6.56 -30.83
C ILE A 341 -1.45 5.68 -31.37
N TYR A 342 -2.69 6.13 -31.20
CA TYR A 342 -3.89 5.53 -31.74
C TYR A 342 -4.28 6.25 -33.02
N GLU A 343 -4.49 5.50 -34.11
CA GLU A 343 -5.06 6.05 -35.32
C GLU A 343 -6.58 5.90 -35.28
N ILE A 344 -7.30 7.02 -35.16
CA ILE A 344 -8.75 7.01 -34.93
C ILE A 344 -9.51 6.42 -36.12
N ASN A 345 -8.97 6.53 -37.33
CA ASN A 345 -9.56 5.90 -38.52
C ASN A 345 -9.52 4.36 -38.48
N LYS A 346 -8.68 3.75 -37.63
CA LYS A 346 -8.63 2.29 -37.44
C LYS A 346 -9.61 1.81 -36.35
N PHE A 347 -10.32 2.72 -35.67
CA PHE A 347 -11.23 2.34 -34.60
C PHE A 347 -12.47 1.65 -35.16
N LYS A 348 -12.83 0.51 -34.59
CA LYS A 348 -14.09 -0.17 -34.91
C LYS A 348 -15.31 0.67 -34.50
N PHE A 349 -15.19 1.43 -33.41
CA PHE A 349 -16.27 2.25 -32.86
C PHE A 349 -15.89 3.74 -32.83
N LYS A 350 -15.42 4.27 -33.97
CA LYS A 350 -15.03 5.67 -34.13
C LYS A 350 -16.16 6.64 -33.71
N ASP A 351 -17.36 6.45 -34.24
CA ASP A 351 -18.48 7.37 -33.98
C ASP A 351 -18.90 7.35 -32.50
N LYS A 352 -18.83 6.17 -31.88
CA LYS A 352 -19.08 6.03 -30.44
C LYS A 352 -18.01 6.75 -29.62
N PHE A 353 -16.74 6.65 -30.02
CA PHE A 353 -15.64 7.34 -29.33
C PHE A 353 -15.83 8.86 -29.33
N PHE A 354 -16.19 9.46 -30.47
CA PHE A 354 -16.50 10.90 -30.54
C PHE A 354 -17.73 11.26 -29.72
N LYS A 355 -18.81 10.46 -29.82
CA LYS A 355 -20.03 10.69 -29.06
C LYS A 355 -19.80 10.64 -27.54
N ASP A 356 -18.99 9.69 -27.08
CA ASP A 356 -18.68 9.52 -25.67
C ASP A 356 -17.78 10.66 -25.16
N ILE A 357 -16.82 11.15 -25.96
CA ILE A 357 -16.06 12.39 -25.65
C ILE A 357 -16.99 13.60 -25.55
N ASP A 358 -17.94 13.76 -26.49
CA ASP A 358 -18.89 14.87 -26.49
C ASP A 358 -19.83 14.81 -25.30
N SER A 359 -20.29 13.61 -24.95
CA SER A 359 -21.08 13.38 -23.74
C SER A 359 -20.32 13.76 -22.48
N ASP A 360 -19.04 13.40 -22.37
CA ASP A 360 -18.19 13.79 -21.23
C ASP A 360 -18.00 15.32 -21.17
N ILE A 361 -17.78 15.99 -22.31
CA ILE A 361 -17.68 17.46 -22.39
C ILE A 361 -18.97 18.12 -21.92
N SER A 362 -20.12 17.69 -22.45
CA SER A 362 -21.42 18.24 -22.05
C SER A 362 -21.73 17.99 -20.58
N LEU A 363 -21.34 16.83 -20.03
CA LEU A 363 -21.45 16.53 -18.61
C LEU A 363 -20.65 17.54 -17.76
N PHE A 364 -19.38 17.79 -18.11
CA PHE A 364 -18.55 18.75 -17.39
C PHE A 364 -19.05 20.20 -17.52
N GLU A 365 -19.59 20.59 -18.67
CA GLU A 365 -20.23 21.90 -18.87
C GLU A 365 -21.48 22.07 -18.00
N ASN A 366 -22.33 21.05 -17.94
CA ASN A 366 -23.51 21.05 -17.08
C ASN A 366 -23.14 21.17 -15.60
N ILE A 367 -22.16 20.39 -15.14
CA ILE A 367 -21.65 20.46 -13.76
C ILE A 367 -21.14 21.87 -13.45
N LYS A 368 -20.35 22.46 -14.36
CA LYS A 368 -19.81 23.81 -14.19
C LYS A 368 -20.91 24.87 -14.08
N ASN A 369 -21.92 24.79 -14.96
CA ASN A 369 -23.08 25.69 -14.91
C ASN A 369 -23.85 25.57 -13.59
N GLU A 370 -24.01 24.35 -13.06
CA GLU A 370 -24.65 24.13 -11.76
C GLU A 370 -23.82 24.71 -10.60
N ILE A 371 -22.50 24.53 -10.61
CA ILE A 371 -21.57 25.11 -9.61
C ILE A 371 -21.70 26.64 -9.56
N GLU A 372 -21.74 27.28 -10.74
CA GLU A 372 -21.88 28.74 -10.88
C GLU A 372 -23.27 29.20 -10.44
N LYS A 373 -24.34 28.52 -10.88
CA LYS A 373 -25.74 28.85 -10.54
C LYS A 373 -26.01 28.76 -9.04
N LEU A 374 -25.49 27.73 -8.38
CA LEU A 374 -25.62 27.53 -6.93
C LEU A 374 -24.57 28.31 -6.13
N ASN A 375 -23.62 28.97 -6.82
CA ASN A 375 -22.53 29.73 -6.24
C ASN A 375 -21.73 28.93 -5.17
N LEU A 376 -21.50 27.64 -5.42
CA LEU A 376 -20.99 26.68 -4.43
C LEU A 376 -19.61 27.06 -3.87
N VAL A 377 -18.72 27.60 -4.72
CA VAL A 377 -17.37 27.99 -4.32
C VAL A 377 -17.38 29.14 -3.30
N ASN A 378 -18.28 30.11 -3.47
CA ASN A 378 -18.39 31.22 -2.53
C ASN A 378 -19.23 30.84 -1.31
N ASN A 379 -20.25 30.00 -1.49
CA ASN A 379 -21.17 29.56 -0.44
C ASN A 379 -20.86 28.13 0.04
N ASP A 380 -19.61 27.88 0.45
CA ASP A 380 -19.14 26.60 0.97
C ASP A 380 -19.48 26.46 2.48
N PRO A 381 -20.44 25.61 2.88
CA PRO A 381 -20.81 25.43 4.28
C PRO A 381 -19.71 24.75 5.10
N LYS A 382 -18.92 23.88 4.47
CA LYS A 382 -17.79 23.16 5.08
C LYS A 382 -16.72 24.16 5.52
N ARG A 383 -16.35 25.08 4.63
CA ARG A 383 -15.40 26.18 4.91
C ARG A 383 -15.83 27.03 6.12
N LYS A 384 -17.11 27.40 6.18
CA LYS A 384 -17.68 28.24 7.25
C LYS A 384 -17.67 27.51 8.59
N THR A 385 -18.09 26.25 8.60
CA THR A 385 -18.17 25.41 9.80
C THR A 385 -16.79 25.23 10.44
N VAL A 386 -15.78 24.89 9.64
CA VAL A 386 -14.40 24.75 10.13
C VAL A 386 -13.87 26.06 10.71
N LEU A 387 -14.06 27.18 10.01
CA LEU A 387 -13.59 28.47 10.51
C LEU A 387 -14.24 28.82 11.86
N ASN A 388 -15.54 28.59 12.00
CA ASN A 388 -16.24 28.83 13.26
C ASN A 388 -15.67 27.96 14.39
N LYS A 389 -15.40 26.68 14.11
CA LYS A 389 -14.79 25.78 15.10
C LYS A 389 -13.38 26.19 15.48
N VAL A 390 -12.56 26.59 14.50
CA VAL A 390 -11.22 27.14 14.74
C VAL A 390 -11.30 28.38 15.64
N LYS A 391 -12.21 29.32 15.34
CA LYS A 391 -12.41 30.52 16.18
C LYS A 391 -12.88 30.17 17.60
N GLU A 392 -13.75 29.17 17.75
CA GLU A 392 -14.17 28.67 19.07
C GLU A 392 -12.98 28.14 19.87
N VAL A 393 -12.15 27.28 19.26
CA VAL A 393 -10.96 26.69 19.89
C VAL A 393 -9.96 27.77 20.30
N LEU A 394 -9.70 28.73 19.41
CA LEU A 394 -8.74 29.81 19.67
C LEU A 394 -9.21 30.80 20.74
N LYS A 395 -10.52 30.90 20.99
CA LYS A 395 -11.09 31.70 22.09
C LYS A 395 -10.98 31.03 23.46
N LYS A 396 -10.83 29.70 23.52
CA LYS A 396 -10.68 28.99 24.80
C LYS A 396 -9.31 29.32 25.40
N GLU A 397 -9.30 29.84 26.62
CA GLU A 397 -8.08 30.07 27.37
C GLU A 397 -7.46 28.72 27.76
N ASN A 398 -6.35 28.39 27.09
CA ASN A 398 -5.55 27.20 27.38
C ASN A 398 -4.13 27.66 27.69
N ASN A 399 -3.47 27.04 28.67
CA ASN A 399 -2.05 27.25 28.96
C ASN A 399 -1.31 25.92 28.81
N PRO A 400 -0.50 25.73 27.75
CA PRO A 400 -0.17 26.66 26.67
C PRO A 400 -1.31 26.85 25.64
N LYS A 401 -1.25 27.93 24.85
CA LYS A 401 -2.25 28.23 23.81
C LYS A 401 -2.30 27.11 22.76
N ARG A 402 -3.49 26.55 22.54
CA ARG A 402 -3.70 25.43 21.60
C ARG A 402 -3.66 25.91 20.15
N LYS A 403 -2.61 25.52 19.41
CA LYS A 403 -2.53 25.71 17.95
C LYS A 403 -3.28 24.62 17.21
N VAL A 404 -3.77 24.96 16.02
CA VAL A 404 -4.60 24.09 15.17
C VAL A 404 -3.87 23.72 13.88
N VAL A 405 -3.91 22.45 13.51
CA VAL A 405 -3.49 21.99 12.17
C VAL A 405 -4.71 21.48 11.41
N LEU A 406 -5.01 22.11 10.28
CA LEU A 406 -6.05 21.71 9.34
C LEU A 406 -5.41 20.96 8.18
N PHE A 407 -5.66 19.65 8.10
CA PHE A 407 -5.21 18.82 6.99
C PHE A 407 -6.28 18.70 5.91
N THR A 408 -5.84 18.74 4.65
CA THR A 408 -6.63 18.34 3.48
C THR A 408 -5.79 17.45 2.57
N GLU A 409 -6.40 16.61 1.74
CA GLU A 409 -5.69 15.80 0.76
C GLU A 409 -5.08 16.66 -0.37
N TYR A 410 -5.72 17.79 -0.72
CA TYR A 410 -5.38 18.55 -1.93
C TYR A 410 -4.90 19.98 -1.68
N THR A 411 -3.86 20.39 -2.43
CA THR A 411 -3.34 21.76 -2.50
C THR A 411 -4.38 22.76 -3.01
N ASP A 412 -5.23 22.35 -3.95
CA ASP A 412 -6.34 23.18 -4.44
C ASP A 412 -7.33 23.55 -3.33
N THR A 413 -7.58 22.65 -2.37
CA THR A 413 -8.40 22.95 -1.19
C THR A 413 -7.70 23.95 -0.28
N VAL A 414 -6.38 23.84 -0.06
CA VAL A 414 -5.61 24.86 0.68
C VAL A 414 -5.75 26.24 0.03
N ASN A 415 -5.64 26.30 -1.31
CA ASN A 415 -5.78 27.54 -2.07
C ASN A 415 -7.20 28.14 -1.97
N HIS A 416 -8.24 27.29 -2.03
CA HIS A 416 -9.64 27.69 -1.83
C HIS A 416 -9.87 28.32 -0.45
N LEU A 417 -9.25 27.78 0.59
CA LEU A 417 -9.38 28.28 1.96
C LEU A 417 -8.57 29.56 2.22
N LYS A 418 -7.47 29.76 1.49
CA LYS A 418 -6.43 30.77 1.75
C LYS A 418 -6.97 32.19 1.94
N LYS A 419 -7.70 32.72 0.96
CA LYS A 419 -8.19 34.11 0.98
C LYS A 419 -9.17 34.34 2.14
N TYR A 420 -10.06 33.38 2.38
CA TYR A 420 -11.10 33.48 3.40
C TYR A 420 -10.51 33.37 4.81
N PHE A 421 -9.68 32.36 5.06
CA PHE A 421 -9.05 32.14 6.37
C PHE A 421 -8.06 33.24 6.72
N HIS A 422 -7.28 33.73 5.76
CA HIS A 422 -6.33 34.82 6.00
C HIS A 422 -7.03 36.11 6.47
N LYS A 423 -8.17 36.45 5.85
CA LYS A 423 -8.99 37.61 6.25
C LYS A 423 -9.60 37.42 7.63
N GLU A 424 -10.20 36.26 7.88
CA GLU A 424 -11.00 35.99 9.09
C GLU A 424 -10.17 35.67 10.34
N LEU A 425 -8.91 35.25 10.17
CA LEU A 425 -7.95 34.96 11.25
C LEU A 425 -6.88 36.05 11.37
N PHE A 426 -7.11 37.24 10.79
CA PHE A 426 -6.24 38.41 10.88
C PHE A 426 -4.77 38.11 10.55
N GLY A 427 -4.53 37.27 9.55
CA GLY A 427 -3.18 36.89 9.12
C GLY A 427 -2.43 35.90 10.02
N ARG A 428 -2.99 35.43 11.15
CA ARG A 428 -2.37 34.44 12.07
C ARG A 428 -2.53 32.99 11.61
N VAL A 429 -2.49 32.78 10.29
CA VAL A 429 -2.61 31.46 9.65
C VAL A 429 -1.48 31.26 8.63
N LEU A 430 -0.83 30.10 8.70
CA LEU A 430 0.20 29.65 7.78
C LEU A 430 -0.42 28.66 6.79
N PHE A 431 -0.06 28.76 5.50
CA PHE A 431 -0.57 27.88 4.45
C PHE A 431 0.57 27.13 3.78
N CYS A 432 0.44 25.81 3.62
CA CYS A 432 1.32 24.99 2.79
C CYS A 432 0.57 24.56 1.52
N ASP A 433 0.77 25.32 0.43
CA ASP A 433 0.07 25.18 -0.85
C ASP A 433 0.92 24.51 -1.95
N GLY A 434 2.11 24.01 -1.62
CA GLY A 434 3.03 23.47 -2.62
C GLY A 434 4.34 22.94 -2.04
N ASN A 435 5.45 23.27 -2.70
CA ASN A 435 6.76 22.79 -2.30
C ASN A 435 7.27 23.51 -1.04
N ILE A 436 7.88 22.74 -0.14
CA ILE A 436 8.46 23.24 1.11
C ILE A 436 9.80 23.92 0.77
N THR A 437 9.79 25.25 0.71
CA THR A 437 11.04 26.02 0.59
C THR A 437 11.78 26.04 1.92
N LYS A 438 13.12 26.19 1.91
CA LYS A 438 13.92 26.33 3.15
C LYS A 438 13.37 27.42 4.08
N ARG A 439 12.91 28.55 3.51
CA ARG A 439 12.29 29.64 4.27
C ARG A 439 10.97 29.24 4.93
N PHE A 440 10.15 28.43 4.26
CA PHE A 440 8.91 27.91 4.82
C PHE A 440 9.19 26.91 5.93
N ALA A 441 10.16 26.00 5.75
CA ALA A 441 10.56 25.03 6.78
C ALA A 441 10.97 25.72 8.09
N VAL A 442 11.82 26.75 8.02
CA VAL A 442 12.22 27.53 9.21
C VAL A 442 11.01 28.18 9.88
N LYS A 443 10.07 28.75 9.11
CA LYS A 443 8.82 29.32 9.68
C LYS A 443 7.96 28.26 10.37
N LEU A 444 7.88 27.07 9.77
CA LEU A 444 7.12 25.95 10.31
C LEU A 444 7.73 25.48 11.63
N ASP A 445 9.04 25.23 11.67
CA ASP A 445 9.75 24.77 12.85
C ASP A 445 9.67 25.77 14.00
N THR A 446 9.98 27.04 13.74
CA THR A 446 9.93 28.11 14.76
C THR A 446 8.53 28.29 15.40
N ASN A 447 7.44 27.96 14.69
CA ASN A 447 6.07 28.17 15.19
C ASN A 447 5.37 26.88 15.67
N PHE A 448 5.70 25.72 15.13
CA PHE A 448 4.95 24.47 15.35
C PHE A 448 5.78 23.30 15.89
N ASN A 449 7.12 23.39 15.90
CA ASN A 449 8.00 22.33 16.40
C ASN A 449 8.50 22.68 17.81
N ALA A 450 8.04 21.96 18.83
CA ALA A 450 8.39 22.22 20.23
C ALA A 450 9.86 21.89 20.59
N LYS A 451 10.60 21.23 19.69
CA LYS A 451 12.03 20.92 19.89
C LYS A 451 12.97 21.96 19.26
N TYR A 452 12.44 22.92 18.50
CA TYR A 452 13.26 23.95 17.87
C TYR A 452 13.72 24.98 18.92
N GLU A 453 14.96 25.48 18.84
CA GLU A 453 15.50 26.37 19.88
C GLU A 453 14.84 27.76 19.85
N GLU A 454 14.69 28.34 18.66
CA GLU A 454 14.10 29.68 18.49
C GLU A 454 12.59 29.61 18.29
N GLN A 455 11.83 29.61 19.38
CA GLN A 455 10.36 29.60 19.33
C GLN A 455 9.78 30.99 18.98
N LYS A 456 8.80 31.01 18.08
CA LYS A 456 7.98 32.19 17.70
C LYS A 456 6.50 31.93 17.89
N ASP A 457 5.67 32.97 17.90
CA ASP A 457 4.20 32.86 18.03
C ASP A 457 3.46 33.70 16.98
N ASP A 458 3.92 33.62 15.74
CA ASP A 458 3.39 34.39 14.61
C ASP A 458 2.05 33.82 14.12
N TYR A 459 1.87 32.50 14.22
CA TYR A 459 0.73 31.78 13.63
C TYR A 459 0.03 30.87 14.64
N ASP A 460 -1.31 30.88 14.64
CA ASP A 460 -2.15 30.01 15.49
C ASP A 460 -2.67 28.78 14.74
N VAL A 461 -2.76 28.89 13.41
CA VAL A 461 -3.35 27.86 12.55
C VAL A 461 -2.39 27.53 11.41
N LEU A 462 -2.21 26.25 11.13
CA LEU A 462 -1.57 25.75 9.92
C LEU A 462 -2.62 25.07 9.05
N VAL A 463 -2.77 25.52 7.80
CA VAL A 463 -3.58 24.83 6.79
C VAL A 463 -2.65 24.18 5.78
N THR A 464 -2.74 22.87 5.62
CA THR A 464 -1.81 22.10 4.79
C THR A 464 -2.49 20.98 4.02
N SER A 465 -1.90 20.65 2.88
CA SER A 465 -2.17 19.37 2.22
C SER A 465 -1.45 18.21 2.92
N ASP A 466 -1.74 16.97 2.51
CA ASP A 466 -1.02 15.76 2.95
C ASP A 466 0.49 15.79 2.62
N LYS A 467 1.00 16.78 1.88
CA LYS A 467 2.46 16.99 1.75
C LYS A 467 3.19 17.20 3.08
N LEU A 468 2.50 17.67 4.12
CA LEU A 468 3.05 17.77 5.49
C LEU A 468 2.58 16.64 6.42
N SER A 469 1.87 15.62 5.92
CA SER A 469 1.53 14.45 6.74
C SER A 469 2.76 13.56 7.02
N GLU A 470 3.86 13.78 6.30
CA GLU A 470 5.15 13.10 6.44
C GLU A 470 6.30 14.11 6.69
N GLY A 471 7.44 13.63 7.21
CA GLY A 471 8.68 14.43 7.30
C GLY A 471 8.76 15.63 8.27
N VAL A 472 7.66 16.13 8.85
CA VAL A 472 7.68 17.31 9.75
C VAL A 472 7.23 17.03 11.18
N ASN A 473 7.62 17.91 12.11
CA ASN A 473 7.20 17.89 13.51
C ASN A 473 6.29 19.09 13.83
N LEU A 474 5.06 18.82 14.25
CA LEU A 474 4.02 19.82 14.52
C LEU A 474 3.52 19.74 15.98
N ASN A 475 4.29 19.15 16.88
CA ASN A 475 3.91 18.82 18.26
C ASN A 475 3.60 20.01 19.18
N ARG A 476 3.76 21.27 18.73
CA ARG A 476 3.24 22.45 19.42
C ARG A 476 1.77 22.74 19.10
N ALA A 477 1.20 22.03 18.13
CA ALA A 477 -0.24 21.96 17.95
C ALA A 477 -0.85 20.86 18.82
N GLY A 478 -2.00 21.16 19.43
CA GLY A 478 -2.74 20.22 20.27
C GLY A 478 -4.05 19.75 19.63
N LEU A 479 -4.31 20.13 18.37
CA LEU A 479 -5.57 19.84 17.70
C LEU A 479 -5.36 19.67 16.20
N ILE A 480 -5.93 18.60 15.67
CA ILE A 480 -6.05 18.33 14.24
C ILE A 480 -7.51 18.45 13.82
N ILE A 481 -7.72 19.10 12.67
CA ILE A 481 -8.98 19.03 11.94
C ILE A 481 -8.68 18.34 10.61
N ASN A 482 -9.34 17.22 10.36
CA ASN A 482 -9.36 16.56 9.06
C ASN A 482 -10.44 17.22 8.20
N TYR A 483 -10.05 18.12 7.29
CA TYR A 483 -10.98 18.80 6.39
C TYR A 483 -11.69 17.77 5.51
N ASP A 484 -10.92 16.89 4.90
CA ASP A 484 -11.37 15.66 4.26
C ASP A 484 -10.91 14.47 5.09
N ILE A 485 -11.74 13.44 5.14
CA ILE A 485 -11.39 12.18 5.80
C ILE A 485 -10.62 11.37 4.79
N PRO A 486 -9.34 11.06 5.04
CA PRO A 486 -8.57 10.32 4.10
C PRO A 486 -9.09 8.88 4.03
N TRP A 487 -9.33 8.41 2.81
CA TRP A 487 -9.91 7.10 2.51
C TRP A 487 -9.03 5.92 2.99
N ASN A 488 -7.72 6.15 3.14
CA ASN A 488 -6.79 5.23 3.78
C ASN A 488 -6.58 5.62 5.26
N PRO A 489 -7.00 4.80 6.24
CA PRO A 489 -6.84 5.07 7.67
C PRO A 489 -5.40 5.39 8.09
N THR A 490 -4.41 4.83 7.38
CA THR A 490 -3.00 5.12 7.59
C THR A 490 -2.69 6.61 7.55
N ARG A 491 -3.36 7.35 6.66
CA ARG A 491 -3.16 8.80 6.54
C ARG A 491 -3.64 9.53 7.78
N VAL A 492 -4.74 9.09 8.41
CA VAL A 492 -5.19 9.64 9.70
C VAL A 492 -4.08 9.43 10.74
N ILE A 493 -3.53 8.21 10.82
CA ILE A 493 -2.44 7.88 11.74
C ILE A 493 -1.20 8.75 11.47
N GLN A 494 -0.83 8.95 10.21
CA GLN A 494 0.31 9.79 9.82
C GLN A 494 0.09 11.26 10.20
N ARG A 495 -1.12 11.81 9.95
CA ARG A 495 -1.54 13.16 10.34
C ARG A 495 -1.47 13.34 11.85
N VAL A 496 -2.07 12.43 12.63
CA VAL A 496 -2.02 12.43 14.10
C VAL A 496 -0.58 12.32 14.59
N GLY A 497 0.23 11.46 13.97
CA GLY A 497 1.65 11.30 14.25
C GLY A 497 2.48 12.58 14.03
N ARG A 498 1.97 13.61 13.32
CA ARG A 498 2.67 14.89 13.18
C ARG A 498 2.67 15.71 14.46
N ILE A 499 1.57 15.68 15.22
CA ILE A 499 1.45 16.37 16.51
C ILE A 499 1.80 15.43 17.67
N ASN A 500 1.53 14.15 17.50
CA ASN A 500 1.63 13.13 18.54
C ASN A 500 3.04 12.49 18.58
N ARG A 501 4.07 13.28 18.93
CA ARG A 501 5.48 12.87 18.88
C ARG A 501 6.08 12.53 20.24
N ILE A 502 7.03 11.60 20.25
CA ILE A 502 7.85 11.27 21.43
C ILE A 502 8.85 12.41 21.70
N GLY A 503 8.88 12.93 22.93
CA GLY A 503 9.76 14.01 23.37
C GLY A 503 9.01 15.06 24.20
N THR A 504 9.14 16.33 23.84
CA THR A 504 8.51 17.45 24.55
C THR A 504 6.98 17.37 24.43
N LYS A 505 6.33 17.00 25.54
CA LYS A 505 4.88 17.01 25.70
C LYS A 505 4.41 18.45 25.95
N VAL A 506 3.58 18.96 25.04
CA VAL A 506 3.01 20.32 25.14
C VAL A 506 1.58 20.28 25.70
N PHE A 507 0.84 19.21 25.39
CA PHE A 507 -0.54 19.01 25.84
C PHE A 507 -0.73 17.61 26.42
N ASP A 508 -1.55 17.48 27.45
CA ASP A 508 -1.99 16.18 27.97
C ASP A 508 -2.87 15.44 26.98
N GLU A 509 -3.81 16.16 26.38
CA GLU A 509 -4.81 15.62 25.47
C GLU A 509 -4.68 16.23 24.07
N LEU A 510 -4.69 15.37 23.06
CA LEU A 510 -4.74 15.73 21.65
C LEU A 510 -6.14 15.49 21.11
N ILE A 511 -6.68 16.50 20.42
CA ILE A 511 -8.06 16.51 19.93
C ILE A 511 -8.04 16.35 18.41
N ILE A 512 -8.94 15.51 17.89
CA ILE A 512 -9.12 15.29 16.46
C ILE A 512 -10.56 15.66 16.11
N TYR A 513 -10.76 16.39 15.02
CA TYR A 513 -12.07 16.67 14.46
C TYR A 513 -12.19 16.10 13.04
N ASN A 514 -13.27 15.37 12.79
CA ASN A 514 -13.62 14.82 11.47
C ASN A 514 -14.88 15.50 10.93
N LEU A 515 -14.88 15.85 9.64
CA LEU A 515 -16.00 16.57 9.01
C LEU A 515 -16.95 15.65 8.24
N PHE A 516 -18.25 15.87 8.43
CA PHE A 516 -19.30 15.08 7.81
C PHE A 516 -20.43 15.95 7.21
N PRO A 517 -20.91 15.65 5.99
CA PRO A 517 -22.04 16.34 5.40
C PRO A 517 -23.35 15.93 6.08
N THR A 518 -24.23 16.89 6.28
CA THR A 518 -25.64 16.67 6.63
C THR A 518 -26.55 17.60 5.82
N GLU A 519 -27.87 17.45 5.98
CA GLU A 519 -28.87 18.33 5.39
C GLU A 519 -29.42 19.33 6.42
N GLN A 520 -29.66 20.58 5.99
CA GLN A 520 -30.22 21.64 6.84
C GLN A 520 -31.59 21.27 7.41
N GLY A 521 -31.81 21.55 8.70
CA GLY A 521 -33.08 21.31 9.38
C GLY A 521 -33.35 19.87 9.79
N ALA A 522 -32.35 18.98 9.71
CA ALA A 522 -32.45 17.62 10.22
C ALA A 522 -32.38 17.58 11.76
N ASP A 523 -33.21 16.75 12.39
CA ASP A 523 -33.14 16.47 13.83
C ASP A 523 -31.79 15.79 14.19
N GLN A 524 -31.33 15.89 15.45
CA GLN A 524 -30.02 15.37 15.88
C GLN A 524 -29.76 13.89 15.50
N ILE A 525 -30.77 13.02 15.61
CA ILE A 525 -30.65 11.61 15.23
C ILE A 525 -30.49 11.47 13.70
N LYS A 526 -31.28 12.24 12.93
CA LYS A 526 -31.25 12.22 11.46
C LYS A 526 -29.93 12.78 10.90
N ILE A 527 -29.32 13.77 11.58
CA ILE A 527 -28.01 14.31 11.17
C ILE A 527 -26.97 13.18 11.05
N ARG A 528 -26.91 12.32 12.07
CA ARG A 528 -25.94 11.22 12.11
C ARG A 528 -26.28 10.15 11.07
N GLU A 529 -27.55 9.81 10.90
CA GLU A 529 -27.99 8.85 9.86
C GLU A 529 -27.67 9.34 8.43
N ILE A 530 -27.93 10.61 8.13
CA ILE A 530 -27.64 11.21 6.83
C ILE A 530 -26.14 11.22 6.57
N ALA A 531 -25.33 11.62 7.56
CA ALA A 531 -23.88 11.60 7.47
C ALA A 531 -23.33 10.19 7.21
N GLN A 532 -23.83 9.20 7.94
CA GLN A 532 -23.47 7.78 7.75
C GLN A 532 -23.80 7.31 6.33
N GLN A 533 -25.02 7.59 5.85
CA GLN A 533 -25.45 7.21 4.51
C GLN A 533 -24.62 7.89 3.43
N LYS A 534 -24.34 9.20 3.53
CA LYS A 534 -23.52 9.93 2.56
C LYS A 534 -22.09 9.41 2.55
N MET A 535 -21.48 9.15 3.71
CA MET A 535 -20.15 8.52 3.78
C MET A 535 -20.14 7.16 3.10
N PHE A 536 -21.12 6.31 3.39
CA PHE A 536 -21.27 5.01 2.75
C PHE A 536 -21.41 5.11 1.23
N LEU A 537 -22.18 6.08 0.72
CA LEU A 537 -22.32 6.33 -0.71
C LEU A 537 -21.01 6.78 -1.37
N ILE A 538 -20.22 7.65 -0.73
CA ILE A 538 -18.93 8.09 -1.28
C ILE A 538 -17.97 6.90 -1.32
N HIS A 539 -17.89 6.11 -0.23
CA HIS A 539 -17.05 4.91 -0.19
C HIS A 539 -17.45 3.90 -1.29
N ASN A 540 -18.75 3.70 -1.52
CA ASN A 540 -19.23 2.82 -2.59
C ASN A 540 -18.89 3.37 -3.98
N ALA A 541 -19.09 4.68 -4.22
CA ALA A 541 -18.75 5.31 -5.49
C ALA A 541 -17.23 5.23 -5.78
N LEU A 542 -16.40 5.27 -4.74
CA LEU A 542 -14.96 5.10 -4.86
C LEU A 542 -14.54 3.66 -5.19
N GLY A 543 -15.44 2.68 -5.15
CA GLY A 543 -15.22 1.31 -5.64
C GLY A 543 -14.01 0.59 -5.02
N GLU A 544 -13.59 1.02 -3.83
CA GLU A 544 -12.27 0.72 -3.28
C GLU A 544 -12.15 -0.76 -2.85
N ASP A 545 -11.01 -1.38 -3.22
CA ASP A 545 -10.60 -2.72 -2.82
C ASP A 545 -9.92 -2.73 -1.42
N SER A 546 -9.75 -1.54 -0.81
CA SER A 546 -9.35 -1.29 0.58
C SER A 546 -10.54 -1.59 1.49
N LYS A 547 -10.81 -2.87 1.70
CA LYS A 547 -11.47 -3.29 2.94
C LYS A 547 -10.63 -2.75 4.08
N ILE A 548 -11.17 -1.76 4.77
CA ILE A 548 -10.58 -1.11 5.92
C ILE A 548 -10.40 -2.17 7.01
N PHE A 549 -9.29 -2.89 6.94
CA PHE A 549 -8.56 -3.57 8.00
C PHE A 549 -9.27 -4.62 8.87
N ASP A 550 -10.53 -4.96 8.64
CA ASP A 550 -11.14 -6.07 9.35
C ASP A 550 -11.96 -6.96 8.41
N PRO A 551 -11.52 -8.22 8.18
CA PRO A 551 -12.34 -9.19 7.47
C PRO A 551 -13.70 -9.38 8.14
N ASP A 552 -13.85 -9.15 9.44
CA ASP A 552 -15.03 -9.56 10.19
C ASP A 552 -16.25 -8.64 10.01
N GLU A 553 -16.09 -7.41 9.50
CA GLU A 553 -17.20 -6.44 9.41
C GLU A 553 -17.90 -6.43 8.04
N GLU A 554 -19.24 -6.53 8.02
CA GLU A 554 -19.98 -6.14 6.81
C GLU A 554 -19.94 -4.61 6.73
N PRO A 555 -19.60 -4.01 5.58
CA PRO A 555 -19.56 -2.56 5.47
C PRO A 555 -20.99 -2.05 5.59
N THR A 556 -21.36 -1.64 6.81
CA THR A 556 -22.56 -0.87 7.08
C THR A 556 -22.17 0.59 7.21
N ALA A 557 -23.11 1.49 6.91
CA ALA A 557 -22.91 2.92 7.12
C ALA A 557 -22.51 3.25 8.57
N SER A 558 -23.04 2.50 9.54
CA SER A 558 -22.72 2.67 10.97
C SER A 558 -21.34 2.14 11.36
N GLY A 559 -20.93 0.95 10.89
CA GLY A 559 -19.62 0.37 11.23
C GLY A 559 -18.45 1.21 10.71
N LEU A 560 -18.55 1.63 9.44
CA LEU A 560 -17.55 2.50 8.81
C LEU A 560 -17.40 3.83 9.56
N PHE A 561 -18.52 4.45 9.92
CA PHE A 561 -18.56 5.71 10.63
C PHE A 561 -17.98 5.59 12.05
N LYS A 562 -18.27 4.48 12.75
CA LYS A 562 -17.67 4.18 14.06
C LYS A 562 -16.15 4.08 13.95
N LYS A 563 -15.64 3.31 12.98
CA LYS A 563 -14.19 3.08 12.81
C LYS A 563 -13.41 4.37 12.50
N ILE A 564 -13.98 5.25 11.68
CA ILE A 564 -13.37 6.56 11.37
C ILE A 564 -13.31 7.47 12.61
N ASN A 565 -14.25 7.31 13.54
CA ASN A 565 -14.37 8.10 14.76
C ASN A 565 -13.93 7.35 16.02
N SER A 566 -13.15 6.29 15.87
CA SER A 566 -12.46 5.62 16.98
C SER A 566 -11.00 6.06 17.00
N ASN A 567 -10.41 6.14 18.19
CA ASN A 567 -8.99 6.41 18.32
C ASN A 567 -8.18 5.33 17.57
N PRO A 568 -7.32 5.71 16.61
CA PRO A 568 -6.53 4.75 15.85
C PRO A 568 -5.54 3.95 16.71
N GLU A 569 -5.26 4.38 17.95
CA GLU A 569 -4.43 3.63 18.90
C GLU A 569 -5.19 2.45 19.56
N GLU A 570 -6.53 2.39 19.52
CA GLU A 570 -7.32 1.31 20.17
C GLU A 570 -7.28 -0.02 19.42
N ASP A 571 -7.08 0.01 18.10
CA ASP A 571 -6.94 -1.18 17.25
C ASP A 571 -5.51 -1.80 17.33
N GLU A 572 -4.63 -1.27 18.18
CA GLU A 572 -3.26 -1.75 18.32
C GLU A 572 -3.14 -2.98 19.23
N GLU A 573 -2.67 -4.11 18.69
CA GLU A 573 -2.28 -5.27 19.49
C GLU A 573 -0.87 -5.12 20.08
N LEU A 574 -0.64 -5.69 21.27
CA LEU A 574 0.71 -5.84 21.82
C LEU A 574 1.57 -6.73 20.92
N ASN A 575 2.78 -6.28 20.64
CA ASN A 575 3.77 -7.07 19.95
C ASN A 575 4.17 -8.27 20.82
N ILE A 576 4.24 -9.45 20.20
CA ILE A 576 4.68 -10.69 20.84
C ILE A 576 6.05 -10.55 21.51
N VAL A 577 6.95 -9.75 20.94
CA VAL A 577 8.27 -9.48 21.53
C VAL A 577 8.14 -8.78 22.90
N THR A 578 7.18 -7.85 23.03
CA THR A 578 6.89 -7.17 24.29
C THR A 578 6.28 -8.12 25.31
N ILE A 579 5.35 -8.99 24.89
CA ILE A 579 4.78 -10.03 25.77
C ILE A 579 5.88 -10.95 26.30
N VAL A 580 6.74 -11.47 25.42
CA VAL A 580 7.85 -12.36 25.79
C VAL A 580 8.86 -11.67 26.71
N ARG A 581 9.20 -10.40 26.42
CA ARG A 581 10.13 -9.63 27.27
C ARG A 581 9.55 -9.39 28.66
N ASN A 582 8.28 -9.06 28.76
CA ASN A 582 7.61 -8.86 30.04
C ASN A 582 7.55 -10.15 30.86
N GLU A 583 7.16 -11.26 30.25
CA GLU A 583 7.13 -12.57 30.91
C GLU A 583 8.55 -13.05 31.31
N TYR A 584 9.57 -12.79 30.48
CA TYR A 584 10.96 -13.08 30.83
C TYR A 584 11.43 -12.27 32.05
N ASN A 585 11.18 -10.96 32.07
CA ASN A 585 11.59 -10.12 33.18
C ASN A 585 10.83 -10.46 34.47
N LYS A 586 9.52 -10.74 34.37
CA LYS A 586 8.73 -11.23 35.49
C LYS A 586 9.31 -12.53 36.06
N CYS A 587 9.65 -13.50 35.21
CA CYS A 587 10.30 -14.73 35.63
C CYS A 587 11.68 -14.49 36.25
N ASN A 588 12.46 -13.53 35.73
CA ASN A 588 13.76 -13.17 36.30
C ASN A 588 13.65 -12.49 37.69
N GLU A 589 12.58 -11.75 37.94
CA GLU A 589 12.30 -11.14 39.25
C GLU A 589 11.76 -12.16 40.27
N GLU A 590 10.83 -13.02 39.85
CA GLU A 590 10.17 -14.01 40.73
C GLU A 590 11.03 -15.28 40.95
N HIS A 591 11.75 -15.73 39.91
CA HIS A 591 12.47 -17.02 39.85
C HIS A 591 13.81 -16.93 39.09
N PRO A 592 14.80 -16.14 39.56
CA PRO A 592 16.08 -15.95 38.86
C PRO A 592 16.87 -17.25 38.62
N GLU A 593 16.67 -18.26 39.47
CA GLU A 593 17.29 -19.58 39.32
C GLU A 593 16.85 -20.29 38.03
N VAL A 594 15.63 -20.04 37.55
CA VAL A 594 15.11 -20.62 36.30
C VAL A 594 15.90 -20.09 35.11
N ILE A 595 16.20 -18.79 35.09
CA ILE A 595 16.97 -18.15 34.03
C ILE A 595 18.40 -18.72 33.97
N ASN A 596 19.02 -18.93 35.12
CA ASN A 596 20.35 -19.55 35.19
C ASN A 596 20.33 -20.98 34.66
N ARG A 597 19.32 -21.79 35.05
CA ARG A 597 19.14 -23.15 34.51
C ARG A 597 18.93 -23.16 32.99
N ILE A 598 18.17 -22.20 32.46
CA ILE A 598 17.93 -22.11 31.00
C ILE A 598 19.23 -21.90 30.23
N LYS A 599 20.17 -21.10 30.74
CA LYS A 599 21.47 -20.86 30.09
C LYS A 599 22.32 -22.13 29.97
N GLU A 600 22.12 -23.10 30.86
CA GLU A 600 22.84 -24.38 30.86
C GLU A 600 22.15 -25.46 30.02
N LEU A 601 20.91 -25.23 29.55
CA LEU A 601 20.18 -26.22 28.77
C LEU A 601 20.78 -26.39 27.37
N PRO A 602 20.93 -27.64 26.89
CA PRO A 602 21.37 -27.87 25.53
C PRO A 602 20.28 -27.46 24.52
N ASN A 603 20.71 -27.10 23.31
CA ASN A 603 19.82 -26.99 22.17
C ASN A 603 19.08 -28.33 21.93
N ARG A 604 17.89 -28.28 21.34
CA ARG A 604 17.03 -29.46 21.04
C ARG A 604 16.46 -30.14 22.29
N THR A 605 16.23 -29.36 23.35
CA THR A 605 15.59 -29.82 24.59
C THR A 605 14.16 -30.31 24.31
N LYS A 606 13.77 -31.42 24.95
CA LYS A 606 12.47 -32.07 24.75
C LYS A 606 11.78 -32.29 26.09
N THR A 607 10.53 -31.87 26.18
CA THR A 607 9.74 -31.98 27.41
C THR A 607 8.30 -32.38 27.12
N ALA A 608 7.55 -32.75 28.16
CA ALA A 608 6.13 -33.02 28.08
C ALA A 608 5.40 -32.39 29.27
N LYS A 609 4.16 -31.96 29.04
CA LYS A 609 3.32 -31.29 30.04
C LYS A 609 1.84 -31.64 29.85
N SER A 610 1.02 -31.32 30.86
CA SER A 610 -0.44 -31.50 30.77
C SER A 610 -1.07 -30.37 29.95
N PHE A 611 -2.11 -30.70 29.18
CA PHE A 611 -2.80 -29.75 28.31
C PHE A 611 -4.23 -30.21 27.96
N MET A 612 -5.04 -29.31 27.40
CA MET A 612 -6.43 -29.62 27.01
C MET A 612 -6.54 -30.64 25.85
N GLU A 613 -5.49 -30.75 25.04
CA GLU A 613 -5.47 -31.56 23.82
C GLU A 613 -4.11 -32.23 23.61
N ASN A 614 -4.12 -33.43 23.00
CA ASN A 614 -2.90 -34.14 22.63
C ASN A 614 -2.27 -33.50 21.38
N ASN A 615 -1.09 -32.92 21.52
CA ASN A 615 -0.34 -32.37 20.39
C ASN A 615 1.18 -32.36 20.64
N THR A 616 1.94 -32.20 19.57
CA THR A 616 3.39 -32.01 19.65
C THR A 616 3.76 -30.69 19.02
N VAL A 617 4.48 -29.87 19.77
CA VAL A 617 4.87 -28.53 19.36
C VAL A 617 6.38 -28.49 19.21
N VAL A 618 6.88 -27.90 18.14
CA VAL A 618 8.30 -27.74 17.90
C VAL A 618 8.59 -26.31 17.50
N LEU A 619 9.55 -25.70 18.19
CA LEU A 619 10.13 -24.42 17.79
C LEU A 619 11.43 -24.68 17.03
N ARG A 620 11.49 -24.24 15.78
CA ARG A 620 12.64 -24.34 14.90
C ARG A 620 13.23 -22.96 14.67
N LYS A 621 14.54 -22.83 14.70
CA LYS A 621 15.26 -21.63 14.27
C LYS A 621 15.86 -21.92 12.91
N LYS A 622 15.55 -21.10 11.91
CA LYS A 622 16.22 -21.14 10.61
C LYS A 622 16.64 -19.72 10.24
N GLY A 623 17.94 -19.53 10.03
CA GLY A 623 18.52 -18.19 9.91
C GLY A 623 18.15 -17.30 11.10
N MET A 624 17.52 -16.15 10.84
CA MET A 624 17.04 -15.21 11.86
C MET A 624 15.62 -15.49 12.34
N ALA A 625 14.91 -16.43 11.73
CA ALA A 625 13.49 -16.67 11.99
C ALA A 625 13.24 -17.85 12.91
N LEU A 626 12.19 -17.73 13.73
CA LEU A 626 11.65 -18.78 14.57
C LEU A 626 10.34 -19.28 13.96
N PHE A 627 10.21 -20.60 13.85
CA PHE A 627 9.07 -21.28 13.25
C PHE A 627 8.43 -22.20 14.27
N SER A 628 7.15 -21.97 14.52
CA SER A 628 6.35 -22.81 15.40
C SER A 628 5.58 -23.81 14.56
N VAL A 629 5.82 -25.10 14.80
CA VAL A 629 5.16 -26.18 14.07
C VAL A 629 4.42 -27.06 15.05
N LEU A 630 3.14 -27.28 14.80
CA LEU A 630 2.24 -28.10 15.61
C LEU A 630 1.89 -29.38 14.85
N ALA A 631 1.96 -30.52 15.52
CA ALA A 631 1.45 -31.78 15.02
C ALA A 631 0.29 -32.28 15.90
N ARG A 632 -0.85 -32.56 15.26
CA ARG A 632 -2.04 -33.16 15.89
C ARG A 632 -2.31 -34.52 15.28
N ASN A 633 -2.88 -35.43 16.07
CA ASN A 633 -3.35 -36.73 15.57
C ASN A 633 -4.86 -36.70 15.38
N GLU A 634 -5.31 -36.65 14.13
CA GLU A 634 -6.73 -36.78 13.77
C GLU A 634 -6.96 -38.06 12.98
N LYS A 635 -7.89 -38.92 13.42
CA LYS A 635 -8.29 -40.15 12.71
C LYS A 635 -7.10 -41.01 12.24
N ASN A 636 -6.10 -41.24 13.11
CA ASN A 636 -4.84 -41.94 12.83
C ASN A 636 -3.91 -41.28 11.78
N LYS A 637 -4.15 -40.03 11.41
CA LYS A 637 -3.28 -39.23 10.56
C LYS A 637 -2.68 -38.08 11.36
N ILE A 638 -1.35 -37.94 11.27
CA ILE A 638 -0.66 -36.76 11.81
C ILE A 638 -0.87 -35.61 10.83
N ILE A 639 -1.53 -34.56 11.29
CA ILE A 639 -1.71 -33.29 10.60
C ILE A 639 -0.68 -32.32 11.18
N ILE A 640 -0.01 -31.58 10.30
CA ILE A 640 1.03 -30.62 10.67
C ILE A 640 0.57 -29.25 10.22
N ASP A 641 0.57 -28.30 11.14
CA ASP A 641 0.18 -26.92 10.90
C ASP A 641 1.30 -25.99 11.37
N GLU A 642 1.57 -24.96 10.58
CA GLU A 642 2.36 -23.82 11.05
C GLU A 642 1.49 -22.97 11.97
N LYS A 643 2.07 -22.53 13.07
CA LYS A 643 1.40 -21.67 14.05
C LYS A 643 2.15 -20.35 14.18
N THR A 644 1.41 -19.30 14.50
CA THR A 644 2.02 -18.02 14.87
C THR A 644 2.82 -18.21 16.15
N PHE A 645 3.80 -17.33 16.40
CA PHE A 645 4.54 -17.37 17.66
C PHE A 645 3.65 -17.06 18.88
N GLN A 646 2.59 -16.28 18.67
CA GLN A 646 1.60 -15.99 19.72
C GLN A 646 0.79 -17.24 20.06
N GLU A 647 0.24 -17.94 19.07
CA GLU A 647 -0.45 -19.22 19.30
C GLU A 647 0.48 -20.24 19.96
N LEU A 648 1.76 -20.29 19.58
CA LEU A 648 2.75 -21.16 20.21
C LEU A 648 2.80 -20.94 21.72
N PHE A 649 2.77 -19.68 22.17
CA PHE A 649 2.87 -19.33 23.57
C PHE A 649 1.81 -20.04 24.41
N ASP A 650 0.57 -20.09 23.93
CA ASP A 650 -0.54 -20.79 24.60
C ASP A 650 -0.29 -22.31 24.73
N PHE A 651 0.36 -22.91 23.72
CA PHE A 651 0.68 -24.34 23.74
C PHE A 651 1.88 -24.69 24.62
N VAL A 652 2.78 -23.75 24.92
CA VAL A 652 4.02 -24.03 25.67
C VAL A 652 4.06 -23.41 27.06
N LYS A 653 3.17 -22.47 27.37
CA LYS A 653 3.10 -21.82 28.69
C LYS A 653 2.81 -22.86 29.79
N CYS A 654 3.53 -22.73 30.90
CA CYS A 654 3.43 -23.55 32.10
C CYS A 654 3.59 -22.69 33.35
N SER A 655 3.09 -23.16 34.49
CA SER A 655 3.39 -22.56 35.79
C SER A 655 4.71 -23.10 36.35
N TYR A 656 5.30 -22.41 37.33
CA TYR A 656 6.54 -22.83 37.97
C TYR A 656 6.44 -24.22 38.62
N GLU A 657 5.27 -24.55 39.17
CA GLU A 657 4.98 -25.80 39.88
C GLU A 657 4.59 -26.96 38.95
N GLU A 658 4.39 -26.70 37.65
CA GLU A 658 3.93 -27.73 36.70
C GLU A 658 5.00 -28.82 36.54
N LYS A 659 4.63 -30.05 36.88
CA LYS A 659 5.56 -31.19 36.82
C LYS A 659 5.71 -31.69 35.39
N ARG A 660 6.96 -31.96 35.01
CA ARG A 660 7.31 -32.60 33.74
C ARG A 660 6.71 -34.01 33.66
N LEU A 661 6.08 -34.31 32.54
CA LEU A 661 5.63 -35.66 32.19
C LEU A 661 6.69 -36.42 31.35
N PRO A 662 6.67 -37.77 31.33
CA PRO A 662 7.53 -38.54 30.43
C PRO A 662 7.05 -38.41 28.98
N LEU A 663 7.96 -38.52 28.00
CA LEU A 663 7.60 -38.51 26.58
C LEU A 663 6.97 -39.85 26.14
N ASP A 664 5.99 -39.83 25.25
CA ASP A 664 5.38 -41.06 24.71
C ASP A 664 5.88 -41.48 23.32
N LYS A 665 5.44 -42.65 22.82
CA LYS A 665 5.81 -43.14 21.48
C LYS A 665 5.18 -42.32 20.33
N ARG A 666 4.06 -41.64 20.57
CA ARG A 666 3.37 -40.79 19.59
C ARG A 666 4.16 -39.51 19.35
N PHE A 667 4.77 -38.95 20.39
CA PHE A 667 5.67 -37.80 20.28
C PHE A 667 6.76 -38.01 19.22
N TRP A 668 7.48 -39.13 19.26
CA TRP A 668 8.57 -39.39 18.31
C TRP A 668 8.09 -39.48 16.86
N LYS A 669 6.90 -40.06 16.62
CA LYS A 669 6.29 -40.10 15.28
C LYS A 669 5.92 -38.70 14.79
N SER A 670 5.34 -37.88 15.65
CA SER A 670 5.00 -36.48 15.35
C SER A 670 6.26 -35.65 15.09
N TYR A 671 7.27 -35.80 15.94
CA TYR A 671 8.54 -35.08 15.88
C TYR A 671 9.31 -35.35 14.58
N GLU A 672 9.44 -36.62 14.16
CA GLU A 672 10.12 -36.96 12.90
C GLU A 672 9.34 -36.43 11.69
N LYS A 673 8.00 -36.48 11.71
CA LYS A 673 7.20 -35.86 10.66
C LYS A 673 7.36 -34.34 10.59
N ILE A 674 7.47 -33.65 11.72
CA ILE A 674 7.74 -32.21 11.77
C ILE A 674 9.12 -31.88 11.18
N LYS A 675 10.13 -32.71 11.45
CA LYS A 675 11.48 -32.53 10.87
C LYS A 675 11.46 -32.58 9.35
N GLU A 676 10.71 -33.52 8.78
CA GLU A 676 10.60 -33.71 7.33
C GLU A 676 9.60 -32.77 6.65
N TYR A 677 8.77 -32.06 7.44
CA TYR A 677 7.72 -31.20 6.92
C TYR A 677 8.28 -30.07 6.07
N LYS A 678 7.79 -30.00 4.82
CA LYS A 678 8.01 -28.88 3.90
C LYS A 678 6.65 -28.51 3.30
N PRO A 679 6.11 -27.32 3.58
CA PRO A 679 4.83 -26.91 3.00
C PRO A 679 4.95 -26.82 1.48
N ARG A 680 3.89 -27.20 0.78
CA ARG A 680 3.76 -27.05 -0.68
C ARG A 680 2.62 -26.09 -0.99
N TYR A 681 2.93 -24.99 -1.65
CA TYR A 681 1.96 -23.99 -2.04
C TYR A 681 1.54 -24.16 -3.51
N LYS A 682 0.24 -24.04 -3.79
CA LYS A 682 -0.27 -24.05 -5.16
C LYS A 682 -0.31 -22.60 -5.66
N SER A 683 0.46 -22.31 -6.71
CA SER A 683 0.44 -21.02 -7.40
C SER A 683 -0.47 -21.03 -8.63
N GLY A 684 -1.03 -19.87 -8.97
CA GLY A 684 -1.80 -19.71 -10.21
C GLY A 684 -0.89 -19.70 -11.44
N SER A 685 -1.37 -20.24 -12.57
CA SER A 685 -0.60 -20.24 -13.84
C SER A 685 -0.26 -18.84 -14.36
N SER A 686 -1.06 -17.83 -14.02
CA SER A 686 -0.85 -16.43 -14.42
C SER A 686 0.33 -15.77 -13.70
N GLU A 687 0.70 -16.24 -12.51
CA GLU A 687 1.75 -15.61 -11.70
C GLU A 687 3.16 -15.99 -12.15
N ILE A 688 3.33 -17.18 -12.74
CA ILE A 688 4.62 -17.70 -13.22
C ILE A 688 4.81 -17.43 -14.74
N ALA A 689 3.89 -16.68 -15.35
CA ALA A 689 3.82 -16.57 -16.80
C ALA A 689 5.03 -15.83 -17.39
N ILE A 690 5.60 -14.86 -16.66
CA ILE A 690 6.65 -13.98 -17.19
C ILE A 690 8.04 -14.58 -17.05
N GLU A 691 8.29 -15.27 -15.93
CA GLU A 691 9.51 -16.01 -15.64
C GLU A 691 9.67 -17.14 -16.67
N LYS A 692 8.58 -17.87 -16.95
CA LYS A 692 8.56 -18.93 -17.98
C LYS A 692 8.86 -18.37 -19.36
N LYS A 693 8.26 -17.23 -19.72
CA LYS A 693 8.50 -16.56 -21.00
C LYS A 693 9.97 -16.14 -21.13
N ALA A 694 10.52 -15.49 -20.12
CA ALA A 694 11.93 -15.07 -20.10
C ALA A 694 12.88 -16.27 -20.22
N VAL A 695 12.65 -17.34 -19.45
CA VAL A 695 13.44 -18.58 -19.54
C VAL A 695 13.39 -19.18 -20.95
N ASN A 696 12.20 -19.24 -21.56
CA ASN A 696 12.05 -19.76 -22.91
C ASN A 696 12.76 -18.90 -23.94
N SER A 697 12.68 -17.57 -23.81
CA SER A 697 13.37 -16.61 -24.68
C SER A 697 14.89 -16.73 -24.59
N LEU A 698 15.45 -16.78 -23.39
CA LEU A 698 16.89 -16.96 -23.17
C LEU A 698 17.39 -18.32 -23.69
N LYS A 699 16.63 -19.41 -23.47
CA LYS A 699 16.95 -20.73 -24.05
C LYS A 699 16.89 -20.71 -25.57
N SER A 700 15.90 -20.03 -26.15
CA SER A 700 15.76 -19.90 -27.60
C SER A 700 16.96 -19.16 -28.20
N LEU A 701 17.40 -18.09 -27.54
CA LEU A 701 18.60 -17.35 -27.93
C LEU A 701 19.86 -18.24 -27.91
N LEU A 702 20.08 -18.99 -26.83
CA LEU A 702 21.20 -19.94 -26.72
C LEU A 702 21.16 -21.07 -27.75
N ASN A 703 19.97 -21.48 -28.17
CA ASN A 703 19.82 -22.58 -29.13
C ASN A 703 19.92 -22.11 -30.59
N GLN A 704 19.39 -20.93 -30.92
CA GLN A 704 19.24 -20.47 -32.30
C GLN A 704 20.34 -19.50 -32.75
N ARG A 705 20.98 -18.77 -31.83
CA ARG A 705 21.92 -17.67 -32.14
C ARG A 705 23.19 -17.74 -31.29
N LYS A 706 23.59 -18.95 -30.88
CA LYS A 706 24.76 -19.14 -30.03
C LYS A 706 26.03 -18.58 -30.65
N ASP A 707 26.18 -18.72 -31.96
CA ASP A 707 27.37 -18.29 -32.72
C ASP A 707 27.50 -16.76 -32.78
N GLU A 708 26.42 -16.02 -32.54
CA GLU A 708 26.41 -14.55 -32.45
C GLU A 708 26.74 -14.03 -31.05
N LEU A 709 26.85 -14.91 -30.05
CA LEU A 709 27.13 -14.57 -28.66
C LEU A 709 28.60 -14.84 -28.32
N ASN A 710 29.27 -13.87 -27.68
CA ASN A 710 30.57 -14.13 -27.07
C ASN A 710 30.44 -15.04 -25.83
N GLN A 711 31.54 -15.69 -25.44
CA GLN A 711 31.57 -16.64 -24.32
C GLN A 711 31.12 -16.00 -22.99
N THR A 712 31.43 -14.72 -22.79
CA THR A 712 31.01 -13.95 -21.62
C THR A 712 29.49 -13.84 -21.52
N LEU A 713 28.81 -13.55 -22.64
CA LEU A 713 27.35 -13.45 -22.69
C LEU A 713 26.69 -14.81 -22.51
N VAL A 714 27.25 -15.87 -23.10
CA VAL A 714 26.75 -17.24 -22.90
C VAL A 714 26.79 -17.59 -21.40
N SER A 715 27.93 -17.37 -20.74
CA SER A 715 28.07 -17.60 -19.29
C SER A 715 27.10 -16.74 -18.48
N PHE A 716 26.89 -15.49 -18.87
CA PHE A 716 25.96 -14.60 -18.18
C PHE A 716 24.51 -15.03 -18.35
N ILE A 717 24.10 -15.49 -19.54
CA ILE A 717 22.76 -16.05 -19.78
C ILE A 717 22.54 -17.31 -18.94
N ASP A 718 23.55 -18.17 -18.78
CA ASP A 718 23.46 -19.32 -17.88
C ASP A 718 23.28 -18.88 -16.41
N THR A 719 23.98 -17.84 -15.97
CA THR A 719 23.78 -17.22 -14.64
C THR A 719 22.34 -16.70 -14.49
N LEU A 720 21.81 -15.98 -15.48
CA LEU A 720 20.42 -15.50 -15.48
C LEU A 720 19.43 -16.67 -15.41
N LEU A 721 19.63 -17.74 -16.19
CA LEU A 721 18.78 -18.94 -16.17
C LEU A 721 18.82 -19.65 -14.82
N LYS A 722 19.98 -19.69 -14.16
CA LYS A 722 20.15 -20.23 -12.81
C LYS A 722 19.39 -19.38 -11.79
N ASP A 723 19.53 -18.06 -11.86
CA ASP A 723 18.82 -17.12 -11.00
C ASP A 723 17.31 -17.26 -11.15
N ILE A 724 16.76 -17.07 -12.35
CA ILE A 724 15.31 -17.07 -12.59
C ILE A 724 14.64 -18.37 -12.10
N LYS A 725 15.33 -19.52 -12.24
CA LYS A 725 14.78 -20.81 -11.82
C LYS A 725 14.93 -21.09 -10.33
N ARG A 726 16.05 -20.69 -9.72
CA ARG A 726 16.44 -21.16 -8.37
C ARG A 726 16.40 -20.07 -7.32
N TYR A 727 16.81 -18.85 -7.63
CA TYR A 727 17.03 -17.79 -6.63
C TYR A 727 16.03 -16.64 -6.75
N LYS A 728 15.54 -16.38 -7.97
CA LYS A 728 14.42 -15.49 -8.28
C LYS A 728 14.68 -14.05 -7.86
N THR A 729 15.91 -13.55 -8.04
CA THR A 729 16.30 -12.22 -7.55
C THR A 729 15.89 -11.08 -8.49
N LEU A 730 15.70 -11.35 -9.78
CA LEU A 730 15.36 -10.33 -10.79
C LEU A 730 13.94 -9.78 -10.62
N SER A 731 13.75 -8.47 -10.79
CA SER A 731 12.43 -7.83 -10.79
C SER A 731 11.58 -8.23 -12.01
N LYS A 732 10.27 -8.00 -11.94
CA LYS A 732 9.38 -8.19 -13.10
C LYS A 732 9.69 -7.22 -14.24
N PHE A 733 10.13 -6.00 -13.93
CA PHE A 733 10.61 -5.04 -14.93
C PHE A 733 11.77 -5.61 -15.75
N THR A 734 12.75 -6.22 -15.09
CA THR A 734 13.90 -6.84 -15.77
C THR A 734 13.53 -8.11 -16.52
N LEU A 735 12.71 -8.98 -15.92
CA LEU A 735 12.23 -10.18 -16.61
C LEU A 735 11.51 -9.86 -17.93
N ARG A 736 10.76 -8.75 -18.00
CA ARG A 736 10.10 -8.30 -19.25
C ARG A 736 11.06 -7.99 -20.37
N LYS A 737 12.19 -7.35 -20.06
CA LYS A 737 13.22 -7.03 -21.06
C LYS A 737 13.90 -8.29 -21.61
N LEU A 738 13.75 -9.42 -20.92
CA LEU A 738 14.29 -10.72 -21.32
C LEU A 738 13.29 -11.59 -22.10
N VAL A 739 12.10 -11.06 -22.43
CA VAL A 739 11.06 -11.79 -23.19
C VAL A 739 11.11 -11.42 -24.67
N LEU A 740 11.12 -12.43 -25.55
CA LEU A 740 10.92 -12.28 -26.99
C LEU A 740 9.43 -12.07 -27.29
N ASN A 741 9.12 -11.01 -28.04
CA ASN A 741 7.76 -10.72 -28.50
C ASN A 741 7.45 -11.43 -29.84
N GLU A 742 6.32 -12.13 -29.95
CA GLU A 742 5.94 -13.09 -31.01
C GLU A 742 5.79 -12.55 -32.47
N LYS A 743 6.21 -11.30 -32.78
CA LYS A 743 6.09 -10.72 -34.15
C LYS A 743 7.46 -10.29 -34.70
N ASN A 744 7.90 -10.87 -35.84
CA ASN A 744 9.20 -10.71 -36.51
C ASN A 744 10.44 -11.16 -35.70
N VAL A 745 11.07 -12.25 -36.13
CA VAL A 745 12.02 -13.05 -35.34
C VAL A 745 13.44 -12.46 -35.32
N ASP A 746 13.97 -11.96 -36.45
CA ASP A 746 15.40 -11.57 -36.55
C ASP A 746 15.77 -10.26 -35.84
N ASN A 747 14.99 -9.19 -36.02
CA ASN A 747 15.26 -7.91 -35.35
C ASN A 747 15.13 -8.00 -33.81
N LYS A 748 14.41 -8.99 -33.30
CA LYS A 748 14.14 -9.14 -31.86
C LYS A 748 15.17 -9.98 -31.11
N TYR A 749 15.90 -10.86 -31.79
CA TYR A 749 17.07 -11.47 -31.18
C TYR A 749 18.15 -10.43 -30.90
N ASN A 750 18.36 -9.48 -31.81
CA ASN A 750 19.28 -8.36 -31.59
C ASN A 750 18.84 -7.48 -30.41
N GLU A 751 17.54 -7.18 -30.30
CA GLU A 751 17.00 -6.44 -29.14
C GLU A 751 17.19 -7.22 -27.83
N LEU A 752 16.96 -8.53 -27.82
CA LEU A 752 17.20 -9.36 -26.64
C LEU A 752 18.69 -9.40 -26.27
N ILE A 753 19.59 -9.50 -27.25
CA ILE A 753 21.04 -9.44 -27.03
C ILE A 753 21.43 -8.10 -26.40
N ASP A 754 20.95 -6.98 -26.93
CA ASP A 754 21.20 -5.65 -26.39
C ASP A 754 20.65 -5.49 -24.96
N ASN A 755 19.46 -6.03 -24.68
CA ASN A 755 18.89 -6.05 -23.34
C ASN A 755 19.73 -6.87 -22.35
N VAL A 756 20.24 -8.04 -22.77
CA VAL A 756 21.13 -8.88 -21.96
C VAL A 756 22.48 -8.20 -21.75
N GLU A 757 23.07 -7.59 -22.77
CA GLU A 757 24.32 -6.82 -22.64
C GLU A 757 24.17 -5.64 -21.69
N THR A 758 23.07 -4.89 -21.84
CA THR A 758 22.75 -3.76 -20.97
C THR A 758 22.60 -4.22 -19.53
N LEU A 759 21.88 -5.31 -19.29
CA LEU A 759 21.71 -5.89 -17.96
C LEU A 759 23.07 -6.33 -17.37
N ARG A 760 23.90 -7.01 -18.18
CA ARG A 760 25.25 -7.45 -17.79
C ARG A 760 26.13 -6.28 -17.33
N ARG A 761 26.17 -5.20 -18.10
CA ARG A 761 26.91 -3.98 -17.75
C ARG A 761 26.36 -3.34 -16.47
N LYS A 762 25.06 -3.47 -16.22
CA LYS A 762 24.38 -2.85 -15.07
C LYS A 762 24.63 -3.60 -13.76
N ILE A 763 24.53 -4.94 -13.76
CA ILE A 763 24.53 -5.75 -12.53
C ILE A 763 25.84 -6.50 -12.29
N GLY A 764 26.70 -6.62 -13.31
CA GLY A 764 27.94 -7.39 -13.25
C GLY A 764 27.77 -8.86 -13.65
N ASN A 765 28.86 -9.50 -14.06
CA ASN A 765 28.86 -10.91 -14.49
C ASN A 765 28.66 -11.89 -13.32
N ASP A 766 29.16 -11.52 -12.16
CA ASP A 766 29.26 -12.30 -10.91
C ASP A 766 28.21 -11.89 -9.86
N TYR A 767 27.21 -11.10 -10.27
CA TYR A 767 26.19 -10.54 -9.36
C TYR A 767 25.53 -11.60 -8.47
N LEU A 768 25.29 -12.79 -9.01
CA LEU A 768 24.65 -13.87 -8.30
C LEU A 768 25.60 -14.48 -7.25
N ASP A 769 26.89 -14.59 -7.54
CA ASP A 769 27.86 -15.17 -6.62
C ASP A 769 28.06 -14.26 -5.39
N VAL A 770 28.08 -12.93 -5.60
CA VAL A 770 28.06 -11.94 -4.51
C VAL A 770 26.86 -12.11 -3.59
N ILE A 771 25.67 -12.34 -4.16
CA ILE A 771 24.45 -12.59 -3.39
C ILE A 771 24.54 -13.92 -2.63
N LEU A 772 25.03 -14.99 -3.28
CA LEU A 772 25.06 -16.33 -2.69
C LEU A 772 26.07 -16.48 -1.57
N ASN A 773 27.22 -15.81 -1.66
CA ASN A 773 28.24 -15.82 -0.61
C ASN A 773 27.69 -15.32 0.73
N ARG A 774 26.74 -14.36 0.71
CA ARG A 774 26.09 -13.85 1.93
C ARG A 774 25.09 -14.81 2.56
N ILE A 775 24.55 -15.76 1.78
CA ILE A 775 23.48 -16.68 2.19
C ILE A 775 24.04 -18.11 2.30
N ALA A 776 25.35 -18.28 2.35
CA ALA A 776 26.00 -19.58 2.40
C ALA A 776 25.66 -20.33 3.70
N ASN A 777 25.45 -19.62 4.82
CA ASN A 777 25.25 -20.19 6.16
C ASN A 777 23.86 -19.84 6.71
N ILE A 778 22.81 -20.50 6.22
CA ILE A 778 21.51 -20.53 6.92
C ILE A 778 21.44 -21.83 7.70
N ASP A 779 21.73 -21.78 8.99
CA ASP A 779 21.56 -22.91 9.90
C ASP A 779 20.05 -23.15 10.13
N ASP A 780 19.66 -24.42 10.24
CA ASP A 780 18.30 -24.88 10.57
C ASP A 780 18.40 -25.83 11.76
N ASP A 781 17.94 -25.35 12.92
CA ASP A 781 18.07 -26.03 14.19
C ASP A 781 16.73 -26.11 14.93
N ILE A 782 16.48 -27.26 15.56
CA ILE A 782 15.38 -27.40 16.51
C ILE A 782 15.83 -26.81 17.84
N ILE A 783 15.04 -25.87 18.37
CA ILE A 783 15.35 -25.22 19.64
C ILE A 783 14.73 -26.03 20.78
N ILE A 784 13.40 -26.19 20.75
CA ILE A 784 12.63 -26.88 21.79
C ILE A 784 11.49 -27.69 21.17
N ALA A 785 11.18 -28.84 21.79
CA ALA A 785 9.98 -29.61 21.47
C ALA A 785 9.19 -29.93 22.75
N VAL A 786 7.88 -29.70 22.71
CA VAL A 786 6.95 -29.90 23.82
C VAL A 786 5.88 -30.90 23.39
N GLU A 787 5.74 -31.98 24.14
CA GLU A 787 4.58 -32.87 24.04
C GLU A 787 3.48 -32.39 25.01
N ASN A 788 2.33 -32.04 24.46
CA ASN A 788 1.13 -31.72 25.22
C ASN A 788 0.26 -32.95 25.32
N LYS A 789 -0.11 -33.32 26.55
CA LYS A 789 -0.91 -34.51 26.84
C LYS A 789 -2.27 -34.12 27.37
N LYS A 790 -3.31 -34.63 26.73
CA LYS A 790 -4.67 -34.53 27.23
C LYS A 790 -4.81 -35.42 28.47
N GLU A 791 -5.03 -34.79 29.61
CA GLU A 791 -5.50 -35.46 30.83
C GLU A 791 -7.00 -35.76 30.77
#